data_AF-A0A7L0FJ64-F1
#
_entry.id   AF-A0A7L0FJ64-F1
#
_cell.length_a   1.000
_cell.length_b   1.000
_cell.length_c   1.000
_cell.angle_alpha   90.00
_cell.angle_beta   90.00
_cell.angle_gamma   90.00
#
_symmetry.space_group_name_H-M   'P 1'
#
loop_
_entity.id
_entity.type
_entity.pdbx_description
1 polymer ?
#
loop_
_entity_poly.entity_id
_entity_poly.type
_entity_poly.pdbx_seq_one_letter_code
_entity_poly.pdbx_strand_id
1 'polypeptide(L)'
;VELDRCSPELGDMEQPITAQGNPSLPSGAPLQAPAVPVEMNSCTESESTLEQFSQRASEHGQRWEKECQQHGAEDNERSGRSEETMEETDLVVLDPEHPLMRRFQAALKNYLTRQMEKVNLELQELRTATKKAKAEREELGVILYGAQQQLAHLQMELEKSHDRRSQMATARRQLEEELESLRFTYRKISQNTDDERKKVSEMQTQVENLALHLFYVQNMDQDMRHNILLMKQSTKKAEAEKVQAEVEKKKQDLLVEHLTRKAYELQEQIALCEAQFVAQAEDTKVTRQAVNEACMEVQAINMEKKRLMNHWNSSLAGMKQRDEAYIAAQELLSKYRHDLRSLETNIHGCRKSIRKEEEKNELLVTILSRSQSNANTTKKLIAQCLSRQEALKVESGTYTRILHETEQTLGRTKMDQAARLNELLSVSKDIEKGTDAKEQMENEIIAKLQDQTMSSKATKHFSQLAAKLRRRQTDLELHFSKAENDMAQVVLNATHTNCRLTILRKTLCELDKEIKNVCDLISHSESEIAKCSLLMESKRAVVSRYNKRLEMILSQQGGQELGPLEMEINKLTKQIEEYNSEVMTLQKYWLNLQKELVKLTHEREEQIASLDMLKKQITIMQQKKVRTENEIQQEAKEQKDIERHMRNMSNDLIKLNVLINKNNNSFEELRYGNIITENEFVRSLKAAEKESVEMQEKHSQLTEEKDRLLNSLVEAEHQIMLWEKKIQLTREMRAAVDSETGQGEIQAMRTEIHRMQVRHGQLMKQQEKMIRDMEASVSRREAIAMRGEGQNKTDTKRITKSDFHRKKEELRKKISETQKNTQDCNKTILELESTQESLSATILEKQQELCRLQAESDGLDSDAECLRNTKRWNLLEIVAYQTRQKHLQALKEGKYAPLCRTEQAWSDKQQKLQDRLRTINAIVRQIQQEHPQHHRALQWLSQCLESRLSSQEA
;
A
#
# COMPACT_ATOMS: atom_id res chain seq x y z
N VAL A 1 44.16 -6.77 5.86
CA VAL A 1 43.12 -7.79 6.14
C VAL A 1 41.81 -7.38 5.43
N GLU A 2 41.58 -7.59 4.13
CA GLU A 2 42.19 -8.57 3.19
C GLU A 2 41.98 -10.02 3.63
N LEU A 3 41.55 -10.97 2.80
CA LEU A 3 41.16 -11.03 1.38
C LEU A 3 40.03 -12.10 1.30
N ASP A 4 38.93 -11.91 0.56
CA ASP A 4 38.73 -12.13 -0.90
C ASP A 4 38.54 -13.62 -1.32
N ARG A 5 37.73 -13.83 -2.37
CA ARG A 5 37.56 -15.02 -3.26
C ARG A 5 36.73 -16.27 -2.88
N CYS A 6 35.74 -16.49 -3.77
CA CYS A 6 35.53 -17.67 -4.64
C CYS A 6 34.50 -18.78 -4.32
N SER A 7 33.52 -18.88 -5.23
CA SER A 7 32.82 -20.08 -5.77
C SER A 7 33.80 -20.99 -6.59
N PRO A 8 33.41 -22.12 -7.28
CA PRO A 8 32.15 -22.39 -8.02
C PRO A 8 31.69 -23.89 -8.00
N GLU A 9 31.15 -24.39 -9.13
CA GLU A 9 30.84 -25.78 -9.54
C GLU A 9 29.45 -26.39 -9.20
N LEU A 10 28.79 -27.20 -10.06
CA LEU A 10 28.73 -27.30 -11.55
C LEU A 10 27.54 -28.22 -11.99
N GLY A 11 27.23 -28.28 -13.29
CA GLY A 11 26.23 -29.18 -13.93
C GLY A 11 25.00 -28.43 -14.48
N ASP A 12 24.72 -28.31 -15.79
CA ASP A 12 24.58 -29.29 -16.90
C ASP A 12 23.26 -30.09 -16.84
N MET A 13 22.49 -30.35 -17.90
CA MET A 13 22.35 -29.87 -19.30
C MET A 13 20.83 -30.08 -19.67
N GLU A 14 20.19 -29.69 -20.79
CA GLU A 14 20.55 -29.65 -22.22
C GLU A 14 19.76 -28.57 -23.02
N GLN A 15 20.20 -28.30 -24.25
CA GLN A 15 19.46 -27.69 -25.38
C GLN A 15 20.08 -28.28 -26.70
N PRO A 16 20.00 -27.70 -27.92
CA PRO A 16 19.04 -26.77 -28.57
C PRO A 16 18.66 -27.31 -30.00
N ILE A 17 18.57 -26.40 -31.00
CA ILE A 17 18.49 -26.63 -32.47
C ILE A 17 17.07 -27.03 -32.95
N THR A 18 16.43 -26.38 -33.94
CA THR A 18 16.78 -25.28 -34.90
C THR A 18 15.57 -24.29 -34.96
N ALA A 19 15.50 -23.17 -35.71
CA ALA A 19 16.25 -22.65 -36.87
C ALA A 19 16.36 -21.09 -36.86
N GLN A 20 16.30 -20.44 -38.03
CA GLN A 20 16.46 -19.00 -38.30
C GLN A 20 15.59 -18.58 -39.50
N GLY A 21 15.36 -17.27 -39.71
CA GLY A 21 15.13 -16.72 -41.07
C GLY A 21 13.97 -15.74 -41.29
N ASN A 22 14.25 -14.44 -41.18
CA ASN A 22 13.70 -13.40 -42.06
C ASN A 22 14.73 -13.16 -43.21
N PRO A 23 14.40 -12.57 -44.39
CA PRO A 23 13.31 -11.61 -44.63
C PRO A 23 12.58 -11.71 -46.01
N SER A 24 11.79 -10.65 -46.30
CA SER A 24 11.43 -10.09 -47.63
C SER A 24 10.36 -10.72 -48.54
N LEU A 25 9.56 -9.79 -49.10
CA LEU A 25 8.68 -9.85 -50.29
C LEU A 25 9.49 -10.12 -51.59
N PRO A 26 8.90 -10.39 -52.80
CA PRO A 26 7.54 -10.01 -53.24
C PRO A 26 6.79 -10.96 -54.21
N SER A 27 5.57 -10.52 -54.58
CA SER A 27 4.87 -10.72 -55.88
C SER A 27 4.12 -12.04 -56.13
N GLY A 28 2.88 -11.91 -56.65
CA GLY A 28 1.96 -13.03 -56.94
C GLY A 28 0.55 -12.59 -57.38
N ALA A 29 0.42 -11.47 -58.11
CA ALA A 29 -0.83 -11.05 -58.77
C ALA A 29 -1.01 -11.81 -60.12
N PRO A 30 -2.18 -11.84 -60.81
CA PRO A 30 -3.08 -10.71 -61.14
C PRO A 30 -4.58 -11.05 -60.93
N LEU A 31 -5.63 -10.30 -61.34
CA LEU A 31 -5.84 -9.08 -62.16
C LEU A 31 -6.74 -8.11 -61.35
N GLN A 32 -6.42 -6.82 -61.19
CA GLN A 32 -6.53 -5.69 -62.14
C GLN A 32 -7.95 -5.09 -62.30
N ALA A 33 -8.11 -3.84 -61.83
CA ALA A 33 -9.20 -2.91 -62.17
C ALA A 33 -8.94 -2.27 -63.57
N PRO A 34 -9.81 -1.42 -64.18
CA PRO A 34 -10.20 -0.07 -63.68
C PRO A 34 -11.74 0.17 -63.69
N ALA A 35 -12.33 0.98 -62.81
CA ALA A 35 -12.30 2.46 -62.65
C ALA A 35 -13.24 3.25 -63.58
N VAL A 36 -14.02 4.15 -62.97
CA VAL A 36 -15.02 5.06 -63.56
C VAL A 36 -14.37 6.31 -64.17
N PRO A 37 -15.00 6.95 -65.17
CA PRO A 37 -14.99 8.42 -65.20
C PRO A 37 -16.36 9.08 -65.55
N VAL A 38 -16.66 10.17 -64.85
CA VAL A 38 -17.23 11.47 -65.33
C VAL A 38 -18.54 11.40 -66.16
N GLU A 39 -19.74 11.80 -65.70
CA GLU A 39 -20.24 13.10 -65.17
C GLU A 39 -20.73 14.09 -66.27
N MET A 40 -21.68 14.99 -65.91
CA MET A 40 -22.32 16.08 -66.68
C MET A 40 -23.56 15.78 -67.56
N ASN A 41 -24.74 16.10 -67.00
CA ASN A 41 -25.84 16.92 -67.54
C ASN A 41 -25.89 17.14 -69.07
N SER A 42 -27.05 17.02 -69.73
CA SER A 42 -28.16 17.98 -69.58
C SER A 42 -29.46 17.55 -70.32
N CYS A 43 -30.45 18.44 -70.39
CA CYS A 43 -31.88 18.18 -70.64
C CYS A 43 -32.31 17.90 -72.10
N THR A 44 -33.63 17.62 -72.21
CA THR A 44 -34.61 18.04 -73.24
C THR A 44 -35.01 17.09 -74.40
N GLU A 45 -36.30 17.24 -74.76
CA GLU A 45 -36.97 16.92 -76.04
C GLU A 45 -37.31 15.47 -76.45
N SER A 46 -38.43 15.00 -75.88
CA SER A 46 -39.70 14.67 -76.58
C SER A 46 -39.77 13.98 -77.96
N GLU A 47 -40.67 12.97 -78.00
CA GLU A 47 -41.59 12.58 -79.10
C GLU A 47 -41.09 11.84 -80.36
N SER A 48 -42.02 11.05 -80.92
CA SER A 48 -42.00 10.36 -82.23
C SER A 48 -40.95 9.21 -82.35
N THR A 49 -41.38 7.94 -82.25
CA THR A 49 -41.69 7.00 -83.38
C THR A 49 -40.47 6.63 -84.25
N LEU A 50 -40.33 5.41 -84.79
CA LEU A 50 -41.32 4.78 -85.65
C LEU A 50 -41.02 3.28 -85.94
N GLU A 51 -42.08 2.45 -85.90
CA GLU A 51 -42.25 1.18 -86.64
C GLU A 51 -41.33 -0.05 -86.32
N GLN A 52 -41.70 -1.30 -86.68
CA GLN A 52 -42.84 -1.81 -87.46
C GLN A 52 -43.35 -3.20 -86.99
N PHE A 53 -44.37 -3.75 -87.67
CA PHE A 53 -44.91 -5.12 -87.56
C PHE A 53 -45.69 -5.53 -86.28
N SER A 54 -46.90 -4.99 -86.15
CA SER A 54 -48.09 -5.78 -85.76
C SER A 54 -49.34 -5.10 -86.34
N GLN A 55 -49.90 -5.62 -87.44
CA GLN A 55 -51.01 -4.98 -88.16
C GLN A 55 -52.30 -5.81 -88.14
N ARG A 56 -53.40 -5.09 -87.85
CA ARG A 56 -54.75 -5.20 -88.45
C ARG A 56 -55.46 -6.56 -88.44
N ALA A 57 -56.50 -6.64 -87.60
CA ALA A 57 -57.74 -7.36 -87.90
C ALA A 57 -58.93 -6.71 -87.17
N SER A 58 -59.40 -5.56 -87.67
CA SER A 58 -60.68 -4.95 -87.29
C SER A 58 -61.28 -4.29 -88.53
N GLU A 59 -62.13 -5.02 -89.24
CA GLU A 59 -62.85 -4.52 -90.42
C GLU A 59 -64.36 -4.83 -90.34
N HIS A 60 -65.13 -4.09 -91.13
CA HIS A 60 -66.57 -3.90 -90.99
C HIS A 60 -67.40 -5.18 -91.22
N GLY A 61 -68.44 -5.35 -90.37
CA GLY A 61 -69.41 -6.44 -90.43
C GLY A 61 -70.88 -6.00 -90.52
N GLN A 62 -71.16 -4.77 -90.97
CA GLN A 62 -72.50 -4.33 -91.33
C GLN A 62 -72.49 -3.70 -92.73
N ARG A 63 -73.26 -4.26 -93.68
CA ARG A 63 -74.37 -3.57 -94.38
C ARG A 63 -74.87 -4.34 -95.63
N TRP A 64 -76.07 -4.93 -95.51
CA TRP A 64 -77.05 -5.22 -96.57
C TRP A 64 -76.68 -6.31 -97.61
N GLU A 65 -77.55 -6.75 -98.52
CA GLU A 65 -79.01 -7.06 -98.56
C GLU A 65 -79.34 -7.41 -100.04
N LYS A 66 -80.19 -8.42 -100.32
CA LYS A 66 -80.62 -8.85 -101.69
C LYS A 66 -79.48 -9.44 -102.55
N GLU A 67 -79.71 -10.32 -103.53
CA GLU A 67 -80.90 -10.92 -104.19
C GLU A 67 -80.46 -12.30 -104.77
N CYS A 68 -81.28 -13.32 -105.10
CA CYS A 68 -82.73 -13.56 -104.99
C CYS A 68 -83.05 -15.07 -105.15
N GLN A 69 -84.28 -15.50 -104.80
CA GLN A 69 -84.97 -16.76 -105.20
C GLN A 69 -84.36 -18.09 -104.69
N GLN A 70 -85.09 -19.18 -104.36
CA GLN A 70 -86.52 -19.56 -104.13
C GLN A 70 -86.47 -20.96 -103.44
N HIS A 71 -87.45 -21.58 -102.77
CA HIS A 71 -88.83 -21.35 -102.23
C HIS A 71 -88.97 -22.36 -101.05
N GLY A 72 -89.94 -22.37 -100.13
CA GLY A 72 -91.12 -21.54 -99.82
C GLY A 72 -91.40 -21.63 -98.29
N ALA A 73 -92.23 -20.79 -97.66
CA ALA A 73 -93.70 -20.81 -97.69
C ALA A 73 -94.31 -22.10 -97.07
N GLU A 74 -95.28 -22.06 -96.14
CA GLU A 74 -96.00 -20.92 -95.52
C GLU A 74 -96.68 -21.35 -94.19
N ASP A 75 -97.30 -20.41 -93.46
CA ASP A 75 -97.81 -20.63 -92.10
C ASP A 75 -99.37 -20.63 -92.03
N ASN A 76 -99.94 -21.81 -91.72
CA ASN A 76 -101.19 -22.05 -90.97
C ASN A 76 -102.61 -21.73 -91.56
N GLU A 77 -103.60 -22.48 -91.03
CA GLU A 77 -105.08 -22.36 -91.02
C GLU A 77 -105.97 -22.63 -92.28
N ARG A 78 -106.83 -23.66 -92.09
CA ARG A 78 -108.26 -23.83 -92.51
C ARG A 78 -108.70 -24.27 -93.92
N SER A 79 -109.48 -25.37 -93.88
CA SER A 79 -110.82 -25.52 -94.49
C SER A 79 -111.00 -26.07 -95.93
N GLY A 80 -110.98 -27.40 -96.05
CA GLY A 80 -112.18 -28.18 -96.43
C GLY A 80 -112.40 -28.59 -97.89
N ARG A 81 -113.02 -29.79 -98.06
CA ARG A 81 -113.52 -30.43 -99.30
C ARG A 81 -112.41 -30.85 -100.31
N SER A 82 -112.54 -31.93 -101.07
CA SER A 82 -113.72 -32.78 -101.41
C SER A 82 -113.37 -34.28 -101.51
N GLU A 83 -114.38 -35.08 -101.89
CA GLU A 83 -114.30 -36.43 -102.48
C GLU A 83 -113.12 -36.59 -103.49
N GLU A 84 -112.47 -37.76 -103.65
CA GLU A 84 -112.95 -39.07 -104.15
C GLU A 84 -112.41 -40.25 -103.27
N THR A 85 -113.21 -41.11 -102.63
CA THR A 85 -114.01 -42.29 -103.08
C THR A 85 -113.24 -43.59 -103.43
N MET A 86 -113.39 -44.59 -102.55
CA MET A 86 -113.16 -46.05 -102.73
C MET A 86 -111.71 -46.53 -102.99
N GLU A 87 -111.30 -47.78 -102.73
CA GLU A 87 -112.01 -49.02 -102.32
C GLU A 87 -111.55 -49.44 -100.89
N GLU A 88 -112.45 -49.66 -99.93
CA GLU A 88 -113.26 -50.86 -99.67
C GLU A 88 -112.47 -52.15 -99.30
N THR A 89 -112.55 -52.52 -98.01
CA THR A 89 -112.80 -53.92 -97.58
C THR A 89 -113.29 -53.96 -96.12
N ASP A 90 -114.61 -53.84 -95.97
CA ASP A 90 -115.48 -54.31 -94.87
C ASP A 90 -114.96 -54.36 -93.42
N LEU A 91 -115.50 -53.45 -92.61
CA LEU A 91 -116.31 -53.87 -91.45
C LEU A 91 -117.58 -53.02 -91.39
N VAL A 92 -118.74 -53.67 -91.23
CA VAL A 92 -120.06 -53.02 -91.21
C VAL A 92 -120.18 -52.07 -90.00
N VAL A 93 -120.39 -50.78 -90.26
CA VAL A 93 -120.57 -49.73 -89.25
C VAL A 93 -122.07 -49.41 -89.08
N LEU A 94 -122.49 -49.18 -87.83
CA LEU A 94 -123.85 -48.74 -87.51
C LEU A 94 -124.03 -47.22 -87.73
N ASP A 95 -125.22 -46.85 -88.22
CA ASP A 95 -125.61 -45.50 -88.64
C ASP A 95 -125.40 -44.43 -87.54
N PRO A 96 -124.84 -43.23 -87.82
CA PRO A 96 -124.39 -42.29 -86.78
C PRO A 96 -125.45 -41.78 -85.81
N GLU A 97 -126.74 -41.82 -86.18
CA GLU A 97 -127.84 -41.40 -85.31
C GLU A 97 -128.39 -42.53 -84.40
N HIS A 98 -127.88 -43.76 -84.55
CA HIS A 98 -128.37 -44.92 -83.81
C HIS A 98 -128.26 -44.71 -82.28
N PRO A 99 -129.33 -44.94 -81.48
CA PRO A 99 -129.41 -44.49 -80.08
C PRO A 99 -128.36 -45.09 -79.13
N LEU A 100 -127.64 -46.13 -79.54
CA LEU A 100 -126.51 -46.71 -78.78
C LEU A 100 -125.19 -45.92 -78.93
N MET A 101 -125.04 -45.06 -79.94
CA MET A 101 -123.77 -44.37 -80.26
C MET A 101 -123.53 -43.08 -79.46
N ARG A 102 -124.59 -42.39 -79.00
CA ARG A 102 -124.51 -41.06 -78.36
C ARG A 102 -123.60 -41.03 -77.12
N ARG A 103 -123.58 -42.10 -76.32
CA ARG A 103 -122.76 -42.20 -75.09
C ARG A 103 -121.24 -42.19 -75.39
N PHE A 104 -120.82 -42.87 -76.46
CA PHE A 104 -119.42 -42.92 -76.90
C PHE A 104 -118.93 -41.54 -77.39
N GLN A 105 -119.73 -40.84 -78.19
CA GLN A 105 -119.40 -39.51 -78.73
C GLN A 105 -119.22 -38.46 -77.61
N ALA A 106 -120.07 -38.50 -76.56
CA ALA A 106 -119.96 -37.59 -75.42
C ALA A 106 -118.67 -37.81 -74.60
N ALA A 107 -118.27 -39.07 -74.38
CA ALA A 107 -117.05 -39.39 -73.64
C ALA A 107 -115.79 -38.88 -74.36
N LEU A 108 -115.72 -39.04 -75.68
CA LEU A 108 -114.57 -38.62 -76.49
C LEU A 108 -114.33 -37.09 -76.43
N LYS A 109 -115.40 -36.29 -76.42
CA LYS A 109 -115.31 -34.82 -76.38
C LYS A 109 -114.72 -34.31 -75.06
N ASN A 110 -115.12 -34.90 -73.93
CA ASN A 110 -114.70 -34.48 -72.59
C ASN A 110 -113.24 -34.86 -72.27
N TYR A 111 -112.69 -35.88 -72.93
CA TYR A 111 -111.28 -36.25 -72.81
C TYR A 111 -110.36 -35.19 -73.44
N LEU A 112 -110.70 -34.71 -74.64
CA LEU A 112 -109.86 -33.79 -75.41
C LEU A 112 -109.74 -32.40 -74.77
N THR A 113 -110.79 -31.87 -74.13
CA THR A 113 -110.74 -30.56 -73.46
C THR A 113 -109.80 -30.58 -72.25
N ARG A 114 -109.89 -31.61 -71.40
CA ARG A 114 -109.06 -31.76 -70.19
C ARG A 114 -107.57 -31.82 -70.49
N GLN A 115 -107.17 -32.51 -71.56
CA GLN A 115 -105.76 -32.59 -71.98
C GLN A 115 -105.25 -31.22 -72.45
N MET A 116 -106.08 -30.46 -73.16
CA MET A 116 -105.75 -29.11 -73.59
C MET A 116 -105.66 -28.13 -72.40
N GLU A 117 -106.46 -28.32 -71.35
CA GLU A 117 -106.38 -27.54 -70.10
C GLU A 117 -105.08 -27.82 -69.33
N LYS A 118 -104.69 -29.10 -69.15
CA LYS A 118 -103.42 -29.50 -68.49
C LYS A 118 -102.20 -28.83 -69.15
N VAL A 119 -102.04 -29.00 -70.46
CA VAL A 119 -100.88 -28.49 -71.21
C VAL A 119 -100.80 -26.95 -71.19
N ASN A 120 -101.95 -26.25 -71.17
CA ASN A 120 -101.98 -24.80 -71.07
C ASN A 120 -101.55 -24.27 -69.70
N LEU A 121 -101.86 -24.99 -68.60
CA LEU A 121 -101.39 -24.64 -67.25
C LEU A 121 -99.87 -24.85 -67.13
N GLU A 122 -99.36 -26.01 -67.55
CA GLU A 122 -97.92 -26.32 -67.54
C GLU A 122 -97.11 -25.29 -68.37
N LEU A 123 -97.62 -24.88 -69.53
CA LEU A 123 -97.03 -23.80 -70.33
C LEU A 123 -97.04 -22.44 -69.64
N GLN A 124 -98.06 -22.11 -68.84
CA GLN A 124 -98.10 -20.87 -68.08
C GLN A 124 -97.11 -20.90 -66.91
N GLU A 125 -97.07 -21.99 -66.15
CA GLU A 125 -96.13 -22.17 -65.04
C GLU A 125 -94.67 -22.06 -65.53
N LEU A 126 -94.30 -22.81 -66.57
CA LEU A 126 -92.97 -22.73 -67.19
C LEU A 126 -92.62 -21.34 -67.72
N ARG A 127 -93.60 -20.61 -68.30
CA ARG A 127 -93.42 -19.21 -68.74
C ARG A 127 -93.26 -18.22 -67.57
N THR A 128 -93.78 -18.50 -66.39
CA THR A 128 -93.52 -17.67 -65.19
C THR A 128 -92.17 -18.00 -64.55
N ALA A 129 -91.82 -19.29 -64.44
CA ALA A 129 -90.54 -19.73 -63.90
C ALA A 129 -89.36 -19.21 -64.74
N THR A 130 -89.45 -19.32 -66.08
CA THR A 130 -88.42 -18.79 -67.00
C THR A 130 -88.34 -17.28 -67.05
N LYS A 131 -89.35 -16.53 -66.58
CA LYS A 131 -89.26 -15.08 -66.36
C LYS A 131 -88.55 -14.75 -65.05
N LYS A 132 -88.89 -15.43 -63.95
CA LYS A 132 -88.22 -15.26 -62.64
C LYS A 132 -86.72 -15.55 -62.73
N ALA A 133 -86.35 -16.71 -63.29
CA ALA A 133 -84.96 -17.12 -63.44
C ALA A 133 -84.13 -16.21 -64.38
N LYS A 134 -84.76 -15.36 -65.21
CA LYS A 134 -84.08 -14.31 -65.97
C LYS A 134 -83.84 -13.07 -65.13
N ALA A 135 -84.84 -12.59 -64.41
CA ALA A 135 -84.70 -11.47 -63.48
C ALA A 135 -83.64 -11.77 -62.40
N GLU A 136 -83.71 -12.95 -61.77
CA GLU A 136 -82.72 -13.43 -60.78
C GLU A 136 -81.30 -13.49 -61.37
N ARG A 137 -81.15 -13.89 -62.64
CA ARG A 137 -79.85 -13.89 -63.35
C ARG A 137 -79.35 -12.48 -63.65
N GLU A 138 -80.24 -11.55 -63.99
CA GLU A 138 -79.91 -10.15 -64.28
C GLU A 138 -79.52 -9.41 -62.99
N GLU A 139 -80.24 -9.62 -61.89
CA GLU A 139 -79.91 -9.13 -60.54
C GLU A 139 -78.55 -9.67 -60.06
N LEU A 140 -78.32 -10.98 -60.16
CA LEU A 140 -77.01 -11.58 -59.86
C LEU A 140 -75.89 -11.02 -60.75
N GLY A 141 -76.18 -10.69 -62.02
CA GLY A 141 -75.24 -10.03 -62.93
C GLY A 141 -74.83 -8.63 -62.45
N VAL A 142 -75.80 -7.83 -61.97
CA VAL A 142 -75.54 -6.50 -61.40
C VAL A 142 -74.75 -6.60 -60.09
N ILE A 143 -75.09 -7.57 -59.22
CA ILE A 143 -74.37 -7.81 -57.96
C ILE A 143 -72.92 -8.24 -58.24
N LEU A 144 -72.69 -9.14 -59.20
CA LEU A 144 -71.35 -9.56 -59.62
C LEU A 144 -70.54 -8.40 -60.20
N TYR A 145 -71.15 -7.51 -60.99
CA TYR A 145 -70.48 -6.33 -61.51
C TYR A 145 -70.11 -5.33 -60.40
N GLY A 146 -71.01 -5.11 -59.42
CA GLY A 146 -70.71 -4.31 -58.23
C GLY A 146 -69.55 -4.89 -57.40
N ALA A 147 -69.53 -6.22 -57.21
CA ALA A 147 -68.43 -6.91 -56.54
C ALA A 147 -67.11 -6.81 -57.33
N GLN A 148 -67.14 -6.86 -58.66
CA GLN A 148 -65.97 -6.64 -59.52
C GLN A 148 -65.42 -5.22 -59.39
N GLN A 149 -66.28 -4.20 -59.34
CA GLN A 149 -65.84 -2.82 -59.09
C GLN A 149 -65.21 -2.66 -57.70
N GLN A 150 -65.84 -3.22 -56.66
CA GLN A 150 -65.29 -3.20 -55.29
C GLN A 150 -63.93 -3.91 -55.22
N LEU A 151 -63.78 -5.06 -55.88
CA LEU A 151 -62.53 -5.81 -55.96
C LEU A 151 -61.42 -5.01 -56.66
N ALA A 152 -61.73 -4.33 -57.77
CA ALA A 152 -60.78 -3.46 -58.47
C ALA A 152 -60.37 -2.25 -57.62
N HIS A 153 -61.29 -1.65 -56.86
CA HIS A 153 -60.96 -0.60 -55.89
C HIS A 153 -60.02 -1.11 -54.79
N LEU A 154 -60.30 -2.28 -54.20
CA LEU A 154 -59.46 -2.89 -53.17
C LEU A 154 -58.07 -3.30 -53.69
N GLN A 155 -57.97 -3.76 -54.95
CA GLN A 155 -56.68 -4.02 -55.60
C GLN A 155 -55.85 -2.74 -55.75
N MET A 156 -56.44 -1.66 -56.27
CA MET A 156 -55.77 -0.35 -56.39
C MET A 156 -55.38 0.23 -55.02
N GLU A 157 -56.16 0.01 -53.96
CA GLU A 157 -55.80 0.43 -52.60
C GLU A 157 -54.66 -0.42 -52.02
N LEU A 158 -54.64 -1.72 -52.32
CA LEU A 158 -53.57 -2.63 -51.92
C LEU A 158 -52.25 -2.29 -52.63
N GLU A 159 -52.28 -1.98 -53.93
CA GLU A 159 -51.12 -1.48 -54.69
C GLU A 159 -50.58 -0.18 -54.08
N LYS A 160 -51.45 0.82 -53.84
CA LYS A 160 -51.08 2.07 -53.14
C LYS A 160 -50.53 1.83 -51.74
N SER A 161 -50.97 0.78 -51.04
CA SER A 161 -50.40 0.38 -49.74
C SER A 161 -49.01 -0.27 -49.90
N HIS A 162 -48.79 -1.01 -50.99
CA HIS A 162 -47.51 -1.64 -51.32
C HIS A 162 -46.46 -0.58 -51.70
N ASP A 163 -46.83 0.42 -52.50
CA ASP A 163 -45.95 1.55 -52.85
C ASP A 163 -45.56 2.37 -51.62
N ARG A 164 -46.51 2.67 -50.73
CA ARG A 164 -46.19 3.31 -49.44
C ARG A 164 -45.24 2.47 -48.61
N ARG A 165 -45.43 1.14 -48.59
CA ARG A 165 -44.56 0.20 -47.86
C ARG A 165 -43.15 0.11 -48.49
N SER A 166 -43.03 0.16 -49.81
CA SER A 166 -41.74 0.13 -50.50
C SER A 166 -40.97 1.44 -50.28
N GLN A 167 -41.64 2.59 -50.35
CA GLN A 167 -41.09 3.92 -50.01
C GLN A 167 -40.64 4.01 -48.55
N MET A 168 -41.44 3.50 -47.60
CA MET A 168 -41.04 3.41 -46.19
C MET A 168 -39.84 2.47 -46.00
N ALA A 169 -39.73 1.39 -46.79
CA ALA A 169 -38.63 0.45 -46.71
C ALA A 169 -37.33 0.97 -47.34
N THR A 170 -37.38 1.85 -48.35
CA THR A 170 -36.19 2.53 -48.88
C THR A 170 -35.72 3.63 -47.92
N ALA A 171 -36.63 4.48 -47.43
CA ALA A 171 -36.33 5.50 -46.43
C ALA A 171 -35.75 4.90 -45.13
N ARG A 172 -36.27 3.75 -44.69
CA ARG A 172 -35.70 3.02 -43.54
C ARG A 172 -34.25 2.58 -43.80
N ARG A 173 -33.95 1.98 -44.97
CA ARG A 173 -32.57 1.54 -45.29
C ARG A 173 -31.60 2.71 -45.32
N GLN A 174 -31.99 3.83 -45.92
CA GLN A 174 -31.17 5.05 -45.93
C GLN A 174 -30.84 5.53 -44.51
N LEU A 175 -31.82 5.56 -43.62
CA LEU A 175 -31.60 5.90 -42.20
C LEU A 175 -30.76 4.85 -41.45
N GLU A 176 -30.86 3.56 -41.80
CA GLU A 176 -30.02 2.51 -41.23
C GLU A 176 -28.56 2.62 -41.71
N GLU A 177 -28.33 2.90 -43.00
CA GLU A 177 -27.01 3.16 -43.60
C GLU A 177 -26.35 4.44 -43.03
N GLU A 178 -27.10 5.54 -42.92
CA GLU A 178 -26.65 6.77 -42.25
C GLU A 178 -26.27 6.49 -40.79
N LEU A 179 -27.11 5.76 -40.05
CA LEU A 179 -26.89 5.41 -38.65
C LEU A 179 -25.69 4.47 -38.47
N GLU A 180 -25.42 3.56 -39.42
CA GLU A 180 -24.19 2.76 -39.43
C GLU A 180 -22.94 3.60 -39.72
N SER A 181 -23.02 4.58 -40.63
CA SER A 181 -21.94 5.54 -40.88
C SER A 181 -21.63 6.41 -39.65
N LEU A 182 -22.67 6.82 -38.91
CA LEU A 182 -22.55 7.54 -37.64
C LEU A 182 -21.97 6.64 -36.53
N ARG A 183 -22.37 5.37 -36.45
CA ARG A 183 -21.76 4.39 -35.54
C ARG A 183 -20.31 4.07 -35.90
N PHE A 184 -19.91 4.13 -37.16
CA PHE A 184 -18.53 3.94 -37.59
C PHE A 184 -17.66 5.15 -37.24
N THR A 185 -18.12 6.36 -37.60
CA THR A 185 -17.42 7.61 -37.26
C THR A 185 -17.33 7.83 -35.75
N TYR A 186 -18.39 7.55 -34.98
CA TYR A 186 -18.34 7.58 -33.52
C TYR A 186 -17.33 6.58 -32.93
N ARG A 187 -17.30 5.32 -33.41
CA ARG A 187 -16.28 4.34 -32.97
C ARG A 187 -14.86 4.81 -33.26
N LYS A 188 -14.62 5.38 -34.45
CA LYS A 188 -13.32 5.95 -34.83
C LYS A 188 -12.93 7.15 -33.96
N ILE A 189 -13.89 8.03 -33.61
CA ILE A 189 -13.68 9.15 -32.70
C ILE A 189 -13.39 8.67 -31.27
N SER A 190 -14.10 7.64 -30.78
CA SER A 190 -13.81 7.04 -29.47
C SER A 190 -12.39 6.47 -29.44
N GLN A 191 -12.03 5.63 -30.42
CA GLN A 191 -10.68 5.06 -30.55
C GLN A 191 -9.60 6.16 -30.57
N ASN A 192 -9.78 7.20 -31.39
CA ASN A 192 -8.87 8.35 -31.41
C ASN A 192 -8.78 9.04 -30.04
N THR A 193 -9.90 9.29 -29.35
CA THR A 193 -9.87 9.95 -28.02
C THR A 193 -9.28 9.06 -26.93
N ASP A 194 -9.42 7.73 -27.03
CA ASP A 194 -8.78 6.77 -26.13
C ASP A 194 -7.28 6.62 -26.41
N ASP A 195 -6.83 6.78 -27.65
CA ASP A 195 -5.40 6.83 -28.00
C ASP A 195 -4.76 8.17 -27.63
N GLU A 196 -5.45 9.31 -27.76
CA GLU A 196 -4.97 10.58 -27.21
C GLU A 196 -4.94 10.55 -25.66
N ARG A 197 -5.90 9.89 -24.99
CA ARG A 197 -5.84 9.65 -23.54
C ARG A 197 -4.61 8.86 -23.13
N LYS A 198 -4.24 7.81 -23.87
CA LYS A 198 -2.99 7.05 -23.63
C LYS A 198 -1.77 7.95 -23.76
N LYS A 199 -1.63 8.70 -24.85
CA LYS A 199 -0.54 9.67 -25.05
C LYS A 199 -0.47 10.72 -23.94
N VAL A 200 -1.61 11.22 -23.46
CA VAL A 200 -1.66 12.16 -22.32
C VAL A 200 -1.17 11.47 -21.04
N SER A 201 -1.55 10.22 -20.76
CA SER A 201 -1.03 9.48 -19.61
C SER A 201 0.47 9.15 -19.72
N GLU A 202 0.96 8.82 -20.92
CA GLU A 202 2.39 8.64 -21.20
C GLU A 202 3.15 9.95 -20.95
N MET A 203 2.66 11.09 -21.48
CA MET A 203 3.25 12.41 -21.22
C MET A 203 3.18 12.81 -19.74
N GLN A 204 2.11 12.46 -19.02
CA GLN A 204 2.01 12.68 -17.57
C GLN A 204 3.09 11.89 -16.83
N THR A 205 3.26 10.60 -17.09
CA THR A 205 4.34 9.81 -16.46
C THR A 205 5.74 10.32 -16.87
N GLN A 206 5.92 10.83 -18.09
CA GLN A 206 7.18 11.47 -18.49
C GLN A 206 7.42 12.78 -17.73
N VAL A 207 6.40 13.61 -17.52
CA VAL A 207 6.49 14.84 -16.71
C VAL A 207 6.75 14.53 -15.24
N GLU A 208 6.11 13.49 -14.68
CA GLU A 208 6.36 13.01 -13.31
C GLU A 208 7.80 12.49 -13.15
N ASN A 209 8.28 11.67 -14.08
CA ASN A 209 9.68 11.20 -14.11
C ASN A 209 10.67 12.37 -14.24
N LEU A 210 10.40 13.35 -15.10
CA LEU A 210 11.21 14.56 -15.22
C LEU A 210 11.16 15.43 -13.96
N ALA A 211 10.01 15.53 -13.29
CA ALA A 211 9.88 16.22 -12.01
C ALA A 211 10.66 15.52 -10.89
N LEU A 212 10.65 14.18 -10.85
CA LEU A 212 11.49 13.38 -9.95
C LEU A 212 12.98 13.59 -10.24
N HIS A 213 13.40 13.55 -11.51
CA HIS A 213 14.78 13.87 -11.89
C HIS A 213 15.19 15.30 -11.49
N LEU A 214 14.32 16.29 -11.70
CA LEU A 214 14.56 17.67 -11.25
C LEU A 214 14.64 17.78 -9.72
N PHE A 215 13.80 17.06 -8.97
CA PHE A 215 13.86 17.00 -7.51
C PHE A 215 15.18 16.39 -7.03
N TYR A 216 15.62 15.27 -7.59
CA TYR A 216 16.93 14.68 -7.27
C TYR A 216 18.08 15.62 -7.60
N VAL A 217 18.06 16.29 -8.76
CA VAL A 217 19.09 17.28 -9.15
C VAL A 217 19.07 18.52 -8.25
N GLN A 218 17.90 19.00 -7.83
CA GLN A 218 17.78 20.14 -6.89
C GLN A 218 18.29 19.79 -5.48
N ASN A 219 18.05 18.56 -5.01
CA ASN A 219 18.60 18.09 -3.74
C ASN A 219 20.12 17.92 -3.84
N MET A 220 20.62 17.31 -4.91
CA MET A 220 22.06 17.18 -5.19
C MET A 220 22.76 18.55 -5.27
N ASP A 221 22.13 19.57 -5.87
CA ASP A 221 22.66 20.94 -5.92
C ASP A 221 22.60 21.63 -4.54
N GLN A 222 21.56 21.42 -3.74
CA GLN A 222 21.51 21.91 -2.35
C GLN A 222 22.61 21.27 -1.47
N ASP A 223 22.78 19.95 -1.56
CA ASP A 223 23.86 19.22 -0.87
C ASP A 223 25.23 19.65 -1.37
N MET A 224 25.42 19.84 -2.69
CA MET A 224 26.66 20.33 -3.27
C MET A 224 26.97 21.76 -2.78
N ARG A 225 25.98 22.66 -2.73
CA ARG A 225 26.12 24.01 -2.18
C ARG A 225 26.45 23.97 -0.69
N HIS A 226 25.81 23.10 0.09
CA HIS A 226 26.10 22.92 1.51
C HIS A 226 27.53 22.41 1.72
N ASN A 227 27.96 21.38 0.98
CA ASN A 227 29.33 20.86 1.00
C ASN A 227 30.36 21.90 0.54
N ILE A 228 30.05 22.73 -0.46
CA ILE A 228 30.91 23.86 -0.88
C ILE A 228 30.97 24.94 0.21
N LEU A 229 29.89 25.19 0.95
CA LEU A 229 29.89 26.12 2.09
C LEU A 229 30.69 25.58 3.28
N LEU A 230 30.50 24.31 3.64
CA LEU A 230 31.31 23.63 4.67
C LEU A 230 32.79 23.61 4.27
N MET A 231 33.11 23.29 3.02
CA MET A 231 34.49 23.32 2.51
C MET A 231 35.07 24.74 2.56
N LYS A 232 34.32 25.78 2.15
CA LYS A 232 34.74 27.19 2.26
C LYS A 232 34.88 27.67 3.72
N GLN A 233 34.13 27.11 4.66
CA GLN A 233 34.33 27.38 6.09
C GLN A 233 35.56 26.64 6.61
N SER A 234 35.78 25.40 6.18
CA SER A 234 36.95 24.60 6.55
C SER A 234 38.25 25.17 5.99
N THR A 235 38.27 25.67 4.74
CA THR A 235 39.46 26.35 4.19
C THR A 235 39.71 27.65 4.92
N LYS A 236 38.70 28.48 5.18
CA LYS A 236 38.87 29.71 5.99
C LYS A 236 39.35 29.44 7.41
N LYS A 237 38.89 28.34 8.03
CA LYS A 237 39.37 27.91 9.33
C LYS A 237 40.83 27.46 9.26
N ALA A 238 41.20 26.63 8.29
CA ALA A 238 42.59 26.20 8.07
C ALA A 238 43.52 27.36 7.68
N GLU A 239 43.03 28.36 6.94
CA GLU A 239 43.74 29.61 6.64
C GLU A 239 43.97 30.43 7.92
N ALA A 240 42.96 30.58 8.78
CA ALA A 240 43.10 31.26 10.07
C ALA A 240 44.05 30.52 11.02
N GLU A 241 43.96 29.19 11.10
CA GLU A 241 44.87 28.33 11.88
C GLU A 241 46.31 28.40 11.32
N LYS A 242 46.48 28.43 10.00
CA LYS A 242 47.78 28.67 9.34
C LYS A 242 48.34 30.05 9.65
N VAL A 243 47.54 31.11 9.59
CA VAL A 243 47.97 32.48 9.96
C VAL A 243 48.34 32.55 11.44
N GLN A 244 47.59 31.90 12.34
CA GLN A 244 47.96 31.82 13.75
C GLN A 244 49.27 31.05 13.93
N ALA A 245 49.45 29.92 13.24
CA ALA A 245 50.69 29.14 13.27
C ALA A 245 51.90 29.92 12.71
N GLU A 246 51.70 30.74 11.67
CA GLU A 246 52.72 31.66 11.17
C GLU A 246 53.06 32.77 12.18
N VAL A 247 52.09 33.26 12.96
CA VAL A 247 52.31 34.24 14.03
C VAL A 247 53.05 33.61 15.21
N GLU A 248 52.64 32.43 15.68
CA GLU A 248 53.38 31.72 16.74
C GLU A 248 54.78 31.30 16.26
N LYS A 249 54.94 30.89 15.00
CA LYS A 249 56.27 30.60 14.43
C LYS A 249 57.13 31.86 14.39
N LYS A 250 56.63 33.02 13.94
CA LYS A 250 57.38 34.29 14.00
C LYS A 250 57.81 34.65 15.42
N LYS A 251 57.00 34.38 16.45
CA LYS A 251 57.41 34.54 17.86
C LYS A 251 58.52 33.55 18.25
N GLN A 252 58.44 32.29 17.80
CA GLN A 252 59.49 31.30 18.03
C GLN A 252 60.79 31.67 17.31
N ASP A 253 60.73 32.12 16.06
CA ASP A 253 61.90 32.57 15.28
C ASP A 253 62.58 33.76 15.99
N LEU A 254 61.82 34.76 16.46
CA LEU A 254 62.33 35.89 17.26
C LEU A 254 62.89 35.46 18.63
N LEU A 255 62.28 34.48 19.29
CA LEU A 255 62.78 33.91 20.54
C LEU A 255 64.09 33.15 20.32
N VAL A 256 64.20 32.41 19.21
CA VAL A 256 65.43 31.73 18.79
C VAL A 256 66.52 32.74 18.46
N GLU A 257 66.22 33.83 17.75
CA GLU A 257 67.19 34.92 17.48
C GLU A 257 67.68 35.59 18.78
N HIS A 258 66.78 35.88 19.73
CA HIS A 258 67.17 36.42 21.03
C HIS A 258 68.00 35.41 21.87
N LEU A 259 67.67 34.12 21.82
CA LEU A 259 68.40 33.07 22.53
C LEU A 259 69.78 32.80 21.90
N THR A 260 69.92 32.80 20.58
CA THR A 260 71.23 32.69 19.91
C THR A 260 72.07 33.95 20.13
N ARG A 261 71.46 35.14 20.11
CA ARG A 261 72.16 36.38 20.47
C ARG A 261 72.71 36.32 21.90
N LYS A 262 71.90 35.90 22.87
CA LYS A 262 72.37 35.66 24.25
C LYS A 262 73.42 34.56 24.36
N ALA A 263 73.33 33.50 23.53
CA ALA A 263 74.37 32.48 23.49
C ALA A 263 75.70 33.05 23.00
N TYR A 264 75.70 33.88 21.96
CA TYR A 264 76.90 34.59 21.51
C TYR A 264 77.43 35.58 22.56
N GLU A 265 76.57 36.40 23.17
CA GLU A 265 76.94 37.32 24.26
C GLU A 265 77.59 36.59 25.45
N LEU A 266 77.07 35.43 25.83
CA LEU A 266 77.65 34.57 26.88
C LEU A 266 78.94 33.90 26.43
N GLN A 267 79.05 33.51 25.15
CA GLN A 267 80.25 32.87 24.61
C GLN A 267 81.41 33.85 24.43
N GLU A 268 81.12 35.12 24.10
CA GLU A 268 82.08 36.23 24.14
C GLU A 268 82.54 36.52 25.59
N GLN A 269 81.62 36.51 26.56
CA GLN A 269 81.96 36.64 27.99
C GLN A 269 82.84 35.48 28.48
N ILE A 270 82.54 34.24 28.09
CA ILE A 270 83.37 33.06 28.41
C ILE A 270 84.77 33.23 27.82
N ALA A 271 84.89 33.56 26.53
CA ALA A 271 86.19 33.74 25.88
C ALA A 271 87.02 34.89 26.52
N LEU A 272 86.34 35.97 26.96
CA LEU A 272 86.99 37.07 27.68
C LEU A 272 87.45 36.66 29.09
N CYS A 273 86.66 35.86 29.82
CA CYS A 273 87.06 35.29 31.10
C CYS A 273 88.18 34.25 30.96
N GLU A 274 88.18 33.44 29.90
CA GLU A 274 89.26 32.49 29.59
C GLU A 274 90.56 33.23 29.27
N ALA A 275 90.52 34.30 28.47
CA ALA A 275 91.67 35.15 28.20
C ALA A 275 92.23 35.81 29.47
N GLN A 276 91.34 36.32 30.35
CA GLN A 276 91.75 36.84 31.66
C GLN A 276 92.37 35.76 32.55
N PHE A 277 91.81 34.55 32.57
CA PHE A 277 92.36 33.44 33.34
C PHE A 277 93.74 33.00 32.84
N VAL A 278 93.95 32.95 31.52
CA VAL A 278 95.28 32.68 30.93
C VAL A 278 96.28 33.76 31.32
N ALA A 279 95.93 35.05 31.19
CA ALA A 279 96.81 36.13 31.61
C ALA A 279 97.17 36.05 33.12
N GLN A 280 96.19 35.81 33.99
CA GLN A 280 96.43 35.61 35.43
C GLN A 280 97.24 34.33 35.72
N ALA A 281 97.10 33.27 34.92
CA ALA A 281 97.92 32.07 35.04
C ALA A 281 99.39 32.33 34.67
N GLU A 282 99.65 33.23 33.71
CA GLU A 282 100.99 33.68 33.35
C GLU A 282 101.57 34.66 34.39
N ASP A 283 100.83 35.66 34.85
CA ASP A 283 101.26 36.58 35.92
C ASP A 283 101.57 35.83 37.22
N THR A 284 100.70 34.89 37.62
CA THR A 284 100.96 34.05 38.80
C THR A 284 102.13 33.09 38.59
N LYS A 285 102.48 32.73 37.35
CA LYS A 285 103.66 31.91 37.03
C LYS A 285 104.95 32.74 37.10
N VAL A 286 104.96 33.96 36.53
CA VAL A 286 106.09 34.90 36.60
C VAL A 286 106.38 35.29 38.05
N THR A 287 105.36 35.63 38.83
CA THR A 287 105.53 35.91 40.27
C THR A 287 106.00 34.69 41.06
N ARG A 288 105.53 33.47 40.74
CA ARG A 288 106.09 32.22 41.32
C ARG A 288 107.56 32.00 40.94
N GLN A 289 108.00 32.38 39.73
CA GLN A 289 109.41 32.33 39.35
C GLN A 289 110.24 33.32 40.17
N ALA A 290 109.82 34.58 40.27
CA ALA A 290 110.49 35.60 41.10
C ALA A 290 110.56 35.21 42.60
N VAL A 291 109.50 34.60 43.14
CA VAL A 291 109.50 34.07 44.53
C VAL A 291 110.49 32.91 44.68
N ASN A 292 110.59 32.01 43.71
CA ASN A 292 111.58 30.93 43.74
C ASN A 292 113.01 31.47 43.64
N GLU A 293 113.27 32.47 42.80
CA GLU A 293 114.56 33.16 42.67
C GLU A 293 114.95 33.83 43.99
N ALA A 294 114.05 34.62 44.60
CA ALA A 294 114.26 35.19 45.92
C ALA A 294 114.49 34.13 47.02
N CYS A 295 113.83 32.97 46.94
CA CYS A 295 114.08 31.85 47.85
C CYS A 295 115.48 31.23 47.66
N MET A 296 116.02 31.24 46.44
CA MET A 296 117.39 30.79 46.15
C MET A 296 118.43 31.81 46.65
N GLU A 297 118.16 33.11 46.50
CA GLU A 297 119.00 34.17 47.09
C GLU A 297 119.03 34.09 48.62
N VAL A 298 117.87 33.91 49.27
CA VAL A 298 117.78 33.71 50.72
C VAL A 298 118.52 32.44 51.17
N GLN A 299 118.52 31.38 50.36
CA GLN A 299 119.35 30.20 50.63
C GLN A 299 120.86 30.49 50.50
N ALA A 300 121.28 31.26 49.48
CA ALA A 300 122.67 31.69 49.31
C ALA A 300 123.15 32.54 50.51
N ILE A 301 122.38 33.56 50.89
CA ILE A 301 122.65 34.42 52.06
C ILE A 301 122.75 33.57 53.35
N ASN A 302 121.91 32.55 53.52
CA ASN A 302 122.00 31.64 54.68
C ASN A 302 123.26 30.75 54.64
N MET A 303 123.76 30.37 53.45
CA MET A 303 125.04 29.66 53.34
C MET A 303 126.23 30.59 53.65
N GLU A 304 126.18 31.86 53.23
CA GLU A 304 127.20 32.85 53.58
C GLU A 304 127.19 33.16 55.09
N LYS A 305 126.02 33.34 55.70
CA LYS A 305 125.86 33.48 57.15
C LYS A 305 126.46 32.29 57.93
N LYS A 306 126.30 31.06 57.43
CA LYS A 306 126.94 29.86 57.99
C LYS A 306 128.47 29.89 57.85
N ARG A 307 128.99 30.30 56.69
CA ARG A 307 130.44 30.51 56.49
C ARG A 307 130.99 31.55 57.47
N LEU A 308 130.32 32.70 57.61
CA LEU A 308 130.71 33.78 58.51
C LEU A 308 130.75 33.32 59.98
N MET A 309 129.72 32.58 60.43
CA MET A 309 129.69 32.00 61.78
C MET A 309 130.82 30.99 62.01
N ASN A 310 131.16 30.16 61.02
CA ASN A 310 132.28 29.23 61.13
C ASN A 310 133.62 29.96 61.25
N HIS A 311 133.83 31.04 60.48
CA HIS A 311 135.01 31.90 60.64
C HIS A 311 135.05 32.55 62.03
N TRP A 312 133.95 33.13 62.51
CA TRP A 312 133.88 33.73 63.85
C TRP A 312 134.16 32.73 64.97
N ASN A 313 133.61 31.52 64.90
CA ASN A 313 133.88 30.43 65.84
C ASN A 313 135.38 30.06 65.85
N SER A 314 136.04 30.03 64.69
CA SER A 314 137.49 29.75 64.60
C SER A 314 138.34 30.85 65.25
N SER A 315 137.98 32.13 65.04
CA SER A 315 138.64 33.27 65.69
C SER A 315 138.44 33.28 67.21
N LEU A 316 137.26 32.87 67.68
CA LEU A 316 136.95 32.75 69.12
C LEU A 316 137.75 31.62 69.79
N ALA A 317 137.91 30.47 69.12
CA ALA A 317 138.77 29.39 69.59
C ALA A 317 140.25 29.83 69.68
N GLY A 318 140.73 30.56 68.66
CA GLY A 318 142.05 31.20 68.67
C GLY A 318 142.20 32.38 69.64
N MET A 319 141.14 32.76 70.37
CA MET A 319 141.23 33.67 71.52
C MET A 319 141.43 32.90 72.82
N LYS A 320 140.61 31.88 73.08
CA LYS A 320 140.71 31.06 74.31
C LYS A 320 142.10 30.46 74.53
N GLN A 321 142.76 29.99 73.46
CA GLN A 321 144.14 29.47 73.54
C GLN A 321 145.18 30.53 73.97
N ARG A 322 144.93 31.82 73.72
CA ARG A 322 145.78 32.92 74.20
C ARG A 322 145.50 33.25 75.66
N ASP A 323 144.23 33.16 76.07
CA ASP A 323 143.81 33.40 77.46
C ASP A 323 144.35 32.31 78.40
N GLU A 324 144.33 31.04 77.97
CA GLU A 324 144.94 29.90 78.67
C GLU A 324 146.47 30.09 78.87
N ALA A 325 147.18 30.56 77.84
CA ALA A 325 148.61 30.86 77.92
C ALA A 325 148.93 32.02 78.89
N TYR A 326 148.03 33.02 79.00
CA TYR A 326 148.18 34.12 79.95
C TYR A 326 148.05 33.65 81.41
N ILE A 327 147.08 32.78 81.71
CA ILE A 327 146.86 32.23 83.06
C ILE A 327 148.10 31.45 83.53
N ALA A 328 148.69 30.62 82.68
CA ALA A 328 149.91 29.86 83.00
C ALA A 328 151.11 30.77 83.37
N ALA A 329 151.26 31.91 82.70
CA ALA A 329 152.28 32.90 83.04
C ALA A 329 152.02 33.59 84.39
N GLN A 330 150.75 33.86 84.71
CA GLN A 330 150.34 34.50 85.97
C GLN A 330 150.58 33.58 87.18
N GLU A 331 150.38 32.26 87.04
CA GLU A 331 150.70 31.29 88.09
C GLU A 331 152.20 31.24 88.43
N LEU A 332 153.10 31.29 87.44
CA LEU A 332 154.54 31.30 87.66
C LEU A 332 154.96 32.53 88.48
N LEU A 333 154.38 33.70 88.19
CA LEU A 333 154.65 34.94 88.92
C LEU A 333 154.13 34.90 90.36
N SER A 334 153.10 34.10 90.66
CA SER A 334 152.63 33.86 92.03
C SER A 334 153.62 33.07 92.89
N LYS A 335 154.35 32.11 92.30
CA LYS A 335 155.27 31.20 93.00
C LYS A 335 156.49 31.96 93.55
N TYR A 336 157.14 32.77 92.72
CA TYR A 336 158.23 33.67 93.14
C TYR A 336 157.82 34.67 94.24
N ARG A 337 156.54 35.07 94.30
CA ARG A 337 155.98 35.94 95.37
C ARG A 337 155.67 35.19 96.68
N HIS A 338 155.79 33.86 96.71
CA HIS A 338 155.74 33.04 97.90
C HIS A 338 157.15 32.83 98.47
N ASP A 339 158.12 32.52 97.61
CA ASP A 339 159.51 32.27 97.99
C ASP A 339 160.16 33.45 98.73
N LEU A 340 159.90 34.69 98.27
CA LEU A 340 160.38 35.89 98.96
C LEU A 340 159.88 36.01 100.42
N ARG A 341 158.65 35.57 100.71
CA ARG A 341 158.08 35.62 102.07
C ARG A 341 158.61 34.49 102.97
N SER A 342 159.07 33.39 102.38
CA SER A 342 159.75 32.32 103.14
C SER A 342 161.13 32.78 103.61
N LEU A 343 161.85 33.54 102.78
CA LEU A 343 163.14 34.16 103.15
C LEU A 343 162.99 35.18 104.30
N GLU A 344 161.98 36.04 104.26
CA GLU A 344 161.70 36.99 105.36
C GLU A 344 161.37 36.29 106.69
N THR A 345 160.59 35.20 106.64
CA THR A 345 160.28 34.41 107.84
C THR A 345 161.48 33.60 108.36
N ASN A 346 162.38 33.13 107.48
CA ASN A 346 163.63 32.47 107.87
C ASN A 346 164.58 33.42 108.62
N ILE A 347 164.69 34.69 108.22
CA ILE A 347 165.50 35.70 108.93
C ILE A 347 164.95 35.94 110.36
N HIS A 348 163.62 35.92 110.53
CA HIS A 348 162.99 35.97 111.85
C HIS A 348 163.18 34.66 112.64
N GLY A 349 163.22 33.53 111.95
CA GLY A 349 163.50 32.20 112.50
C GLY A 349 164.88 32.08 113.13
N CYS A 350 165.96 32.48 112.44
CA CYS A 350 167.33 32.39 112.97
C CYS A 350 167.51 33.15 114.30
N ARG A 351 166.85 34.32 114.45
CA ARG A 351 166.84 35.11 115.70
C ARG A 351 166.08 34.44 116.87
N LYS A 352 165.42 33.31 116.61
CA LYS A 352 164.62 32.51 117.56
C LYS A 352 165.18 31.11 117.78
N SER A 353 165.75 30.47 116.75
CA SER A 353 166.40 29.16 116.83
C SER A 353 167.74 29.18 117.59
N ILE A 354 168.45 30.31 117.59
CA ILE A 354 169.62 30.53 118.47
C ILE A 354 169.24 30.42 119.96
N ARG A 355 167.94 30.54 120.32
CA ARG A 355 167.43 30.26 121.69
C ARG A 355 166.81 28.87 121.84
N LYS A 356 167.11 27.91 120.95
CA LYS A 356 166.47 26.58 120.90
C LYS A 356 167.34 25.40 120.45
N GLU A 357 168.49 25.63 119.81
CA GLU A 357 169.52 24.59 119.63
C GLU A 357 169.84 23.88 120.96
N GLU A 358 169.87 24.65 122.05
CA GLU A 358 170.28 24.25 123.39
C GLU A 358 169.30 23.28 124.10
N GLU A 359 168.13 22.92 123.51
CA GLU A 359 167.09 22.13 124.20
C GLU A 359 166.81 20.71 123.65
N LYS A 360 166.91 20.43 122.34
CA LYS A 360 166.21 19.27 121.72
C LYS A 360 166.93 18.40 120.68
N ASN A 361 168.26 18.47 120.66
CA ASN A 361 169.12 17.30 120.87
C ASN A 361 168.59 15.91 120.41
N GLU A 362 168.00 15.15 121.34
CA GLU A 362 168.42 13.74 121.54
C GLU A 362 167.41 12.61 121.15
N LEU A 363 166.37 12.85 120.32
CA LEU A 363 165.11 12.04 120.44
C LEU A 363 164.47 11.27 119.25
N LEU A 364 164.64 11.59 117.95
CA LEU A 364 163.68 11.09 116.91
C LEU A 364 164.28 10.72 115.53
N VAL A 365 164.57 9.43 115.27
CA VAL A 365 165.03 8.91 113.94
C VAL A 365 164.58 7.43 113.70
N THR A 366 163.46 7.13 112.99
CA THR A 366 162.85 5.74 112.99
C THR A 366 162.12 5.10 111.76
N ILE A 367 160.89 5.48 111.32
CA ILE A 367 159.89 4.54 110.67
C ILE A 367 159.59 4.75 109.14
N LEU A 368 159.16 3.69 108.38
CA LEU A 368 158.66 3.78 106.96
C LEU A 368 157.51 2.78 106.53
N SER A 369 157.44 2.29 105.26
CA SER A 369 156.19 1.98 104.47
C SER A 369 156.05 0.58 103.77
N ARG A 370 154.85 0.25 103.17
CA ARG A 370 154.49 -1.03 102.44
C ARG A 370 153.13 -0.99 101.60
N SER A 371 153.00 -1.73 100.46
CA SER A 371 151.78 -2.41 99.79
C SER A 371 150.75 -1.77 98.73
N GLN A 372 150.20 -2.54 97.71
CA GLN A 372 149.13 -2.19 96.64
C GLN A 372 148.64 -3.37 95.64
N SER A 373 147.41 -3.43 94.97
CA SER A 373 147.00 -4.26 93.72
C SER A 373 145.49 -4.22 93.13
N ASN A 374 145.16 -4.83 91.93
CA ASN A 374 143.88 -5.48 91.34
C ASN A 374 142.97 -4.90 90.13
N ALA A 375 142.32 -5.72 89.22
CA ALA A 375 141.31 -5.35 88.10
C ALA A 375 140.55 -6.46 87.21
N ASN A 376 139.48 -6.11 86.38
CA ASN A 376 138.91 -6.66 85.04
C ASN A 376 137.62 -7.61 84.82
N THR A 377 136.65 -7.31 83.85
CA THR A 377 135.76 -8.20 82.89
C THR A 377 134.26 -7.79 82.47
N THR A 378 133.65 -8.36 81.35
CA THR A 378 132.17 -8.59 80.91
C THR A 378 131.28 -7.67 79.96
N LYS A 379 130.22 -8.21 79.20
CA LYS A 379 129.03 -7.56 78.44
C LYS A 379 128.17 -8.45 77.42
N LYS A 380 126.81 -8.23 77.14
CA LYS A 380 125.96 -8.52 75.86
C LYS A 380 124.35 -8.58 75.96
N LEU A 381 123.55 -8.33 74.86
CA LEU A 381 122.15 -8.85 74.41
C LEU A 381 121.14 -7.87 73.65
N ILE A 382 120.10 -8.35 72.86
CA ILE A 382 119.27 -7.61 71.81
C ILE A 382 117.74 -8.01 71.59
N ALA A 383 116.93 -7.12 70.94
CA ALA A 383 115.45 -6.91 70.68
C ALA A 383 114.53 -7.80 69.74
N GLN A 384 113.18 -7.53 69.70
CA GLN A 384 112.24 -7.69 68.52
C GLN A 384 110.74 -7.16 68.66
N CYS A 385 110.21 -6.56 67.56
CA CYS A 385 108.87 -6.65 66.86
C CYS A 385 107.41 -6.42 67.40
N LEU A 386 106.68 -5.53 66.66
CA LEU A 386 105.31 -5.63 66.03
C LEU A 386 103.98 -5.10 66.64
N SER A 387 103.04 -4.73 65.72
CA SER A 387 101.75 -4.00 65.94
C SER A 387 100.89 -3.88 64.64
N ARG A 388 99.57 -4.21 64.58
CA ARG A 388 98.78 -4.04 63.31
C ARG A 388 97.20 -4.09 63.26
N GLN A 389 96.41 -4.07 64.34
CA GLN A 389 95.05 -4.71 64.30
C GLN A 389 93.77 -3.84 64.14
N GLU A 390 93.67 -2.62 64.68
CA GLU A 390 92.38 -2.02 65.12
C GLU A 390 91.34 -1.47 64.10
N ALA A 391 91.61 -1.39 62.79
CA ALA A 391 90.93 -0.40 61.92
C ALA A 391 89.44 -0.66 61.52
N LEU A 392 88.89 -1.88 61.65
CA LEU A 392 87.69 -2.32 60.90
C LEU A 392 86.30 -1.99 61.51
N LYS A 393 86.18 -1.12 62.51
CA LYS A 393 84.97 -1.06 63.39
C LYS A 393 83.90 0.02 63.09
N VAL A 394 84.07 0.89 62.09
CA VAL A 394 83.31 2.16 62.03
C VAL A 394 82.03 2.15 61.17
N GLU A 395 81.96 1.35 60.10
CA GLU A 395 80.91 1.54 59.07
C GLU A 395 79.50 1.10 59.44
N SER A 396 79.31 0.28 60.48
CA SER A 396 78.01 -0.32 60.81
C SER A 396 76.97 0.63 61.42
N GLY A 397 77.35 1.87 61.78
CA GLY A 397 76.48 2.78 62.55
C GLY A 397 75.43 3.56 61.76
N THR A 398 75.53 3.64 60.43
CA THR A 398 74.72 4.56 59.60
C THR A 398 73.34 4.02 59.22
N TYR A 399 73.26 2.73 58.86
CA TYR A 399 72.02 2.11 58.34
C TYR A 399 70.85 2.11 59.34
N THR A 400 71.14 2.06 60.65
CA THR A 400 70.13 2.03 61.72
C THR A 400 69.23 3.27 61.80
N ARG A 401 69.64 4.41 61.22
CA ARG A 401 68.90 5.69 61.38
C ARG A 401 67.73 5.85 60.41
N ILE A 402 67.86 5.31 59.19
CA ILE A 402 66.85 5.42 58.12
C ILE A 402 65.62 4.55 58.40
N LEU A 403 65.80 3.45 59.13
CA LEU A 403 64.72 2.48 59.42
C LEU A 403 63.59 3.06 60.28
N HIS A 404 63.88 4.05 61.13
CA HIS A 404 62.92 4.56 62.12
C HIS A 404 61.93 5.59 61.55
N GLU A 405 62.32 6.31 60.49
CA GLU A 405 61.49 7.35 59.88
C GLU A 405 60.35 6.76 59.02
N THR A 406 60.55 5.56 58.46
CA THR A 406 59.53 4.86 57.65
C THR A 406 58.41 4.29 58.52
N GLU A 407 58.73 3.71 59.68
CA GLU A 407 57.76 3.18 60.66
C GLU A 407 56.73 4.24 61.10
N GLN A 408 57.16 5.48 61.29
CA GLN A 408 56.29 6.57 61.75
C GLN A 408 55.25 7.00 60.70
N THR A 409 55.52 6.79 59.40
CA THR A 409 54.54 7.04 58.33
C THR A 409 53.46 5.96 58.25
N LEU A 410 53.83 4.70 58.51
CA LEU A 410 52.93 3.54 58.51
C LEU A 410 51.85 3.60 59.61
N GLY A 411 52.08 4.40 60.66
CA GLY A 411 51.10 4.63 61.72
C GLY A 411 49.92 5.50 61.29
N ARG A 412 50.13 6.47 60.39
CA ARG A 412 49.10 7.47 60.03
C ARG A 412 48.02 6.87 59.13
N THR A 413 48.41 6.11 58.11
CA THR A 413 47.49 5.47 57.15
C THR A 413 46.54 4.46 57.81
N LYS A 414 46.95 3.83 58.92
CA LYS A 414 46.09 2.95 59.74
C LYS A 414 44.98 3.70 60.48
N MET A 415 45.17 4.98 60.82
CA MET A 415 44.12 5.79 61.44
C MET A 415 43.05 6.19 60.42
N ASP A 416 43.45 6.57 59.21
CA ASP A 416 42.52 6.90 58.12
C ASP A 416 41.64 5.70 57.73
N GLN A 417 42.23 4.48 57.74
CA GLN A 417 41.48 3.23 57.50
C GLN A 417 40.40 2.97 58.57
N ALA A 418 40.64 3.34 59.83
CA ALA A 418 39.65 3.23 60.90
C ALA A 418 38.53 4.28 60.78
N ALA A 419 38.81 5.48 60.26
CA ALA A 419 37.79 6.48 59.98
C ALA A 419 36.79 6.01 58.91
N ARG A 420 37.28 5.45 57.79
CA ARG A 420 36.43 4.90 56.70
C ARG A 420 35.50 3.77 57.14
N LEU A 421 35.90 2.95 58.11
CA LEU A 421 35.04 1.89 58.65
C LEU A 421 33.86 2.43 59.46
N ASN A 422 34.00 3.57 60.12
CA ASN A 422 32.90 4.22 60.83
C ASN A 422 31.90 4.89 59.86
N GLU A 423 32.38 5.47 58.76
CA GLU A 423 31.51 6.00 57.69
C GLU A 423 30.61 4.90 57.09
N LEU A 424 31.17 3.71 56.83
CA LEU A 424 30.41 2.55 56.36
C LEU A 424 29.32 2.12 57.35
N LEU A 425 29.62 2.10 58.65
CA LEU A 425 28.64 1.77 59.70
C LEU A 425 27.51 2.80 59.82
N SER A 426 27.76 4.09 59.55
CA SER A 426 26.66 5.06 59.44
C SER A 426 25.76 4.81 58.22
N VAL A 427 26.34 4.49 57.05
CA VAL A 427 25.58 4.22 55.82
C VAL A 427 24.66 2.99 55.99
N SER A 428 25.15 1.91 56.62
CA SER A 428 24.31 0.75 56.94
C SER A 428 23.09 1.14 57.80
N LYS A 429 23.28 2.04 58.76
CA LYS A 429 22.24 2.47 59.70
C LYS A 429 21.23 3.47 59.13
N ASP A 430 21.54 4.08 57.99
CA ASP A 430 20.59 4.91 57.23
C ASP A 430 19.80 4.08 56.20
N ILE A 431 20.34 2.94 55.75
CA ILE A 431 19.59 1.95 54.95
C ILE A 431 18.44 1.33 55.76
N GLU A 432 18.68 0.96 57.02
CA GLU A 432 17.65 0.39 57.94
C GLU A 432 16.47 1.38 58.15
N LYS A 433 16.76 2.68 58.35
CA LYS A 433 15.71 3.72 58.41
C LYS A 433 14.94 3.85 57.10
N GLY A 434 15.60 3.60 55.98
CA GLY A 434 14.99 3.60 54.65
C GLY A 434 14.00 2.46 54.45
N THR A 435 14.23 1.29 55.06
CA THR A 435 13.27 0.17 55.05
C THR A 435 12.07 0.43 55.95
N ASP A 436 12.28 0.95 57.17
CA ASP A 436 11.18 1.26 58.10
C ASP A 436 10.22 2.32 57.53
N ALA A 437 10.76 3.36 56.88
CA ALA A 437 9.98 4.39 56.21
C ALA A 437 9.17 3.84 55.02
N LYS A 438 9.64 2.77 54.36
CA LYS A 438 8.93 2.13 53.25
C LYS A 438 7.70 1.36 53.72
N GLU A 439 7.80 0.60 54.82
CA GLU A 439 6.64 -0.11 55.39
C GLU A 439 5.56 0.85 55.88
N GLN A 440 5.93 1.98 56.48
CA GLN A 440 4.97 3.02 56.90
C GLN A 440 4.21 3.60 55.70
N MET A 441 4.90 3.89 54.59
CA MET A 441 4.29 4.37 53.35
C MET A 441 3.36 3.34 52.69
N GLU A 442 3.70 2.05 52.73
CA GLU A 442 2.87 0.98 52.17
C GLU A 442 1.57 0.78 52.97
N ASN A 443 1.63 0.92 54.31
CA ASN A 443 0.43 0.92 55.15
C ASN A 443 -0.48 2.14 54.90
N GLU A 444 0.09 3.34 54.68
CA GLU A 444 -0.69 4.52 54.28
C GLU A 444 -1.40 4.35 52.92
N ILE A 445 -0.78 3.64 51.97
CA ILE A 445 -1.39 3.37 50.66
C ILE A 445 -2.61 2.45 50.80
N ILE A 446 -2.53 1.42 51.64
CA ILE A 446 -3.66 0.51 51.91
C ILE A 446 -4.84 1.26 52.54
N ALA A 447 -4.59 2.14 53.52
CA ALA A 447 -5.62 2.98 54.12
C ALA A 447 -6.28 3.92 53.09
N LYS A 448 -5.47 4.59 52.25
CA LYS A 448 -5.98 5.54 51.23
C LYS A 448 -6.76 4.87 50.09
N LEU A 449 -6.54 3.56 49.83
CA LEU A 449 -7.37 2.77 48.91
C LEU A 449 -8.76 2.44 49.49
N GLN A 450 -8.86 2.27 50.81
CA GLN A 450 -10.15 2.08 51.51
C GLN A 450 -10.95 3.39 51.57
N ASP A 451 -10.30 4.54 51.81
CA ASP A 451 -10.96 5.86 51.76
C ASP A 451 -11.50 6.23 50.37
N GLN A 452 -10.80 5.84 49.29
CA GLN A 452 -11.22 6.15 47.92
C GLN A 452 -12.50 5.41 47.49
N THR A 453 -12.81 4.24 48.08
CA THR A 453 -14.01 3.47 47.73
C THR A 453 -15.28 3.95 48.45
N MET A 454 -15.16 4.61 49.61
CA MET A 454 -16.31 5.07 50.41
C MET A 454 -16.64 6.57 50.27
N SER A 455 -15.84 7.35 49.53
CA SER A 455 -15.99 8.81 49.42
C SER A 455 -16.57 9.23 48.06
N SER A 456 -17.89 9.45 47.98
CA SER A 456 -18.58 9.91 46.76
C SER A 456 -18.33 11.40 46.42
N LYS A 457 -17.09 11.88 46.62
CA LYS A 457 -16.62 13.20 46.19
C LYS A 457 -16.21 13.21 44.72
N ALA A 458 -15.74 12.10 44.16
CA ALA A 458 -15.26 12.02 42.77
C ALA A 458 -16.27 12.58 41.75
N THR A 459 -17.53 12.13 41.80
CA THR A 459 -18.58 12.55 40.85
C THR A 459 -18.94 14.04 40.98
N LYS A 460 -18.87 14.61 42.19
CA LYS A 460 -19.06 16.05 42.43
C LYS A 460 -17.81 16.86 42.07
N HIS A 461 -16.61 16.31 42.23
CA HIS A 461 -15.39 16.90 41.70
C HIS A 461 -15.37 16.89 40.18
N PHE A 462 -15.80 15.84 39.49
CA PHE A 462 -15.85 15.81 38.02
C PHE A 462 -16.86 16.82 37.45
N SER A 463 -18.03 17.00 38.06
CA SER A 463 -18.98 18.04 37.60
C SER A 463 -18.50 19.47 37.91
N GLN A 464 -17.90 19.71 39.08
CA GLN A 464 -17.26 20.99 39.39
C GLN A 464 -15.99 21.25 38.56
N LEU A 465 -15.23 20.21 38.21
CA LEU A 465 -14.06 20.28 37.33
C LEU A 465 -14.49 20.57 35.90
N ALA A 466 -15.54 19.93 35.39
CA ALA A 466 -16.14 20.27 34.10
C ALA A 466 -16.63 21.72 34.05
N ALA A 467 -17.27 22.21 35.13
CA ALA A 467 -17.67 23.62 35.23
C ALA A 467 -16.48 24.58 35.30
N LYS A 468 -15.42 24.23 36.05
CA LYS A 468 -14.16 25.00 36.11
C LYS A 468 -13.38 24.94 34.79
N LEU A 469 -13.41 23.83 34.07
CA LEU A 469 -12.78 23.66 32.76
C LEU A 469 -13.52 24.47 31.70
N ARG A 470 -14.86 24.49 31.69
CA ARG A 470 -15.63 25.39 30.81
C ARG A 470 -15.34 26.87 31.08
N ARG A 471 -15.29 27.29 32.36
CA ARG A 471 -14.88 28.66 32.70
C ARG A 471 -13.45 28.96 32.27
N ARG A 472 -12.50 28.08 32.61
CA ARG A 472 -11.10 28.22 32.19
C ARG A 472 -10.95 28.19 30.67
N GLN A 473 -11.81 27.50 29.93
CA GLN A 473 -11.87 27.55 28.48
C GLN A 473 -12.33 28.93 28.02
N THR A 474 -13.45 29.47 28.51
CA THR A 474 -13.90 30.82 28.13
C THR A 474 -12.92 31.93 28.59
N ASP A 475 -12.25 31.73 29.72
CA ASP A 475 -11.19 32.62 30.21
C ASP A 475 -9.96 32.54 29.27
N LEU A 476 -9.58 31.33 28.82
CA LEU A 476 -8.49 31.11 27.87
C LEU A 476 -8.83 31.65 26.48
N GLU A 477 -10.05 31.47 25.98
CA GLU A 477 -10.55 32.06 24.73
C GLU A 477 -10.48 33.60 24.80
N LEU A 478 -10.90 34.20 25.92
CA LEU A 478 -10.75 35.63 26.17
C LEU A 478 -9.29 36.08 26.37
N HIS A 479 -8.41 35.21 26.84
CA HIS A 479 -6.95 35.45 26.84
C HIS A 479 -6.33 35.30 25.45
N PHE A 480 -6.82 34.40 24.60
CA PHE A 480 -6.42 34.29 23.20
C PHE A 480 -6.84 35.54 22.43
N SER A 481 -8.10 35.97 22.52
CA SER A 481 -8.52 37.24 21.88
C SER A 481 -7.81 38.47 22.41
N LYS A 482 -7.32 38.45 23.66
CA LYS A 482 -6.40 39.50 24.15
C LYS A 482 -5.01 39.37 23.52
N ALA A 483 -4.41 38.18 23.54
CA ALA A 483 -3.11 37.93 22.93
C ALA A 483 -3.09 38.18 21.41
N GLU A 484 -4.21 37.97 20.70
CA GLU A 484 -4.40 38.31 19.29
C GLU A 484 -4.43 39.83 19.06
N ASN A 485 -5.12 40.58 19.94
CA ASN A 485 -5.10 42.05 19.92
C ASN A 485 -3.73 42.62 20.31
N ASP A 486 -3.08 42.05 21.33
CA ASP A 486 -1.72 42.42 21.74
C ASP A 486 -0.71 42.09 20.63
N MET A 487 -0.86 40.95 19.93
CA MET A 487 -0.07 40.59 18.77
C MET A 487 -0.31 41.55 17.60
N ALA A 488 -1.56 41.93 17.31
CA ALA A 488 -1.88 42.93 16.30
C ALA A 488 -1.26 44.29 16.63
N GLN A 489 -1.30 44.71 17.91
CA GLN A 489 -0.64 45.93 18.38
C GLN A 489 0.89 45.83 18.32
N VAL A 490 1.48 44.66 18.60
CA VAL A 490 2.93 44.40 18.44
C VAL A 490 3.32 44.42 16.97
N VAL A 491 2.52 43.87 16.06
CA VAL A 491 2.73 43.95 14.59
C VAL A 491 2.60 45.39 14.09
N LEU A 492 1.66 46.18 14.61
CA LEU A 492 1.51 47.60 14.30
C LEU A 492 2.71 48.41 14.83
N ASN A 493 3.18 48.11 16.04
CA ASN A 493 4.41 48.69 16.60
C ASN A 493 5.67 48.25 15.83
N ALA A 494 5.73 47.00 15.36
CA ALA A 494 6.85 46.46 14.57
C ALA A 494 6.90 47.08 13.17
N THR A 495 5.76 47.25 12.50
CA THR A 495 5.67 47.96 11.23
C THR A 495 6.00 49.45 11.40
N HIS A 496 5.48 50.13 12.43
CA HIS A 496 5.86 51.51 12.74
C HIS A 496 7.37 51.67 13.01
N THR A 497 7.97 50.78 13.81
CA THR A 497 9.42 50.82 14.07
C THR A 497 10.24 50.45 12.84
N ASN A 498 9.77 49.56 11.96
CA ASN A 498 10.42 49.25 10.68
C ASN A 498 10.32 50.41 9.65
N CYS A 499 9.21 51.15 9.65
CA CYS A 499 9.11 52.44 8.95
C CYS A 499 10.11 53.46 9.50
N ARG A 500 10.26 53.55 10.83
CA ARG A 500 11.28 54.42 11.44
C ARG A 500 12.71 53.97 11.13
N LEU A 501 12.97 52.66 11.09
CA LEU A 501 14.27 52.10 10.68
C LEU A 501 14.57 52.31 9.20
N THR A 502 13.57 52.29 8.31
CA THR A 502 13.79 52.62 6.88
C THR A 502 14.00 54.10 6.65
N ILE A 503 13.41 54.99 7.47
CA ILE A 503 13.78 56.41 7.51
C ILE A 503 15.23 56.58 8.03
N LEU A 504 15.59 55.97 9.15
CA LEU A 504 16.95 56.04 9.72
C LEU A 504 18.03 55.45 8.79
N ARG A 505 17.69 54.43 7.98
CA ARG A 505 18.57 53.92 6.92
C ARG A 505 18.78 54.92 5.80
N LYS A 506 17.76 55.70 5.41
CA LYS A 506 17.93 56.79 4.42
C LYS A 506 18.86 57.87 4.96
N THR A 507 18.65 58.32 6.20
CA THR A 507 19.52 59.33 6.82
C THR A 507 20.95 58.83 7.03
N LEU A 508 21.15 57.54 7.32
CA LEU A 508 22.50 56.94 7.34
C LEU A 508 23.12 56.93 5.94
N CYS A 509 22.38 56.56 4.88
CA CYS A 509 22.86 56.65 3.50
C CYS A 509 23.03 58.08 2.98
N GLU A 510 22.58 59.10 3.71
CA GLU A 510 22.84 60.52 3.46
C GLU A 510 24.12 60.95 4.20
N LEU A 511 24.24 60.63 5.49
CA LEU A 511 25.47 60.82 6.27
C LEU A 511 26.68 60.08 5.67
N ASP A 512 26.51 58.87 5.12
CA ASP A 512 27.57 58.13 4.42
C ASP A 512 28.06 58.84 3.14
N LYS A 513 27.24 59.71 2.53
CA LYS A 513 27.66 60.56 1.40
C LYS A 513 28.39 61.80 1.92
N GLU A 514 27.90 62.42 2.99
CA GLU A 514 28.57 63.54 3.65
C GLU A 514 29.96 63.15 4.16
N ILE A 515 30.09 61.98 4.80
CA ILE A 515 31.37 61.42 5.24
C ILE A 515 32.32 61.20 4.05
N LYS A 516 31.83 60.69 2.91
CA LYS A 516 32.66 60.55 1.69
C LYS A 516 33.13 61.90 1.17
N ASN A 517 32.24 62.88 1.04
CA ASN A 517 32.59 64.24 0.64
C ASN A 517 33.65 64.87 1.59
N VAL A 518 33.57 64.58 2.89
CA VAL A 518 34.55 65.01 3.89
C VAL A 518 35.87 64.24 3.76
N CYS A 519 35.85 62.93 3.49
CA CYS A 519 37.06 62.15 3.20
C CYS A 519 37.76 62.63 1.93
N ASP A 520 37.03 63.01 0.88
CA ASP A 520 37.59 63.57 -0.36
C ASP A 520 38.25 64.95 -0.08
N LEU A 521 37.61 65.78 0.73
CA LEU A 521 38.17 67.05 1.23
C LEU A 521 39.43 66.86 2.09
N ILE A 522 39.42 65.88 3.00
CA ILE A 522 40.60 65.51 3.80
C ILE A 522 41.73 65.04 2.87
N SER A 523 41.46 64.14 1.94
CA SER A 523 42.43 63.64 0.95
C SER A 523 43.07 64.78 0.15
N HIS A 524 42.28 65.78 -0.25
CA HIS A 524 42.82 66.98 -0.89
C HIS A 524 43.72 67.77 0.06
N SER A 525 43.31 68.00 1.31
CA SER A 525 44.13 68.73 2.30
C SER A 525 45.44 68.02 2.64
N GLU A 526 45.43 66.68 2.75
CA GLU A 526 46.62 65.86 2.96
C GLU A 526 47.59 65.97 1.78
N SER A 527 47.06 66.04 0.54
CA SER A 527 47.88 66.26 -0.66
C SER A 527 48.56 67.65 -0.67
N GLU A 528 47.96 68.68 -0.05
CA GLU A 528 48.62 69.99 0.13
C GLU A 528 49.64 69.96 1.28
N ILE A 529 49.32 69.29 2.39
CA ILE A 529 50.25 69.10 3.52
C ILE A 529 51.52 68.35 3.08
N ALA A 530 51.39 67.36 2.19
CA ALA A 530 52.52 66.66 1.58
C ALA A 530 53.44 67.60 0.77
N LYS A 531 52.87 68.49 -0.06
CA LYS A 531 53.62 69.52 -0.80
C LYS A 531 54.33 70.50 0.14
N CYS A 532 53.65 70.96 1.20
CA CYS A 532 54.25 71.82 2.21
C CYS A 532 55.40 71.13 2.96
N SER A 533 55.29 69.83 3.22
CA SER A 533 56.31 69.04 3.94
C SER A 533 57.60 68.92 3.14
N LEU A 534 57.53 68.57 1.85
CA LEU A 534 58.68 68.56 0.93
C LEU A 534 59.39 69.92 0.87
N LEU A 535 58.62 71.02 0.90
CA LEU A 535 59.16 72.38 0.91
C LEU A 535 59.89 72.69 2.23
N MET A 536 59.38 72.23 3.38
CA MET A 536 60.08 72.36 4.67
C MET A 536 61.39 71.57 4.74
N GLU A 537 61.43 70.36 4.16
CA GLU A 537 62.64 69.54 4.12
C GLU A 537 63.75 70.19 3.29
N SER A 538 63.40 70.82 2.16
CA SER A 538 64.34 71.60 1.34
C SER A 538 65.04 72.72 2.14
N LYS A 539 64.32 73.38 3.05
CA LYS A 539 64.87 74.43 3.93
C LYS A 539 65.68 73.84 5.08
N ARG A 540 65.25 72.72 5.67
CA ARG A 540 65.97 72.02 6.76
C ARG A 540 67.39 71.61 6.32
N ALA A 541 67.56 71.20 5.06
CA ALA A 541 68.84 70.83 4.48
C ALA A 541 69.86 71.99 4.29
N VAL A 542 69.41 73.25 4.40
CA VAL A 542 70.27 74.43 4.32
C VAL A 542 70.87 74.76 5.70
N VAL A 543 70.07 74.67 6.77
CA VAL A 543 70.49 75.01 8.15
C VAL A 543 71.65 74.13 8.63
N SER A 544 71.62 72.83 8.33
CA SER A 544 72.68 71.89 8.74
C SER A 544 74.06 72.22 8.15
N ARG A 545 74.12 72.96 7.03
CA ARG A 545 75.38 73.39 6.39
C ARG A 545 76.05 74.55 7.13
N TYR A 546 75.28 75.37 7.86
CA TYR A 546 75.82 76.47 8.63
C TYR A 546 76.36 76.03 10.00
N ASN A 547 75.67 75.11 10.70
CA ASN A 547 76.12 74.64 12.02
C ASN A 547 77.52 74.01 12.00
N LYS A 548 77.82 73.17 10.99
CA LYS A 548 79.16 72.58 10.78
C LYS A 548 80.30 73.60 10.58
N ARG A 549 79.99 74.89 10.37
CA ARG A 549 80.98 75.95 10.21
C ARG A 549 81.33 76.67 11.52
N LEU A 550 80.54 76.48 12.58
CA LEU A 550 80.81 77.04 13.92
C LEU A 550 81.73 76.13 14.75
N GLU A 551 81.55 74.82 14.68
CA GLU A 551 82.27 73.84 15.50
C GLU A 551 83.80 73.91 15.32
N MET A 552 84.28 74.15 14.09
CA MET A 552 85.72 74.29 13.79
C MET A 552 86.42 75.47 14.49
N ILE A 553 85.68 76.50 14.90
CA ILE A 553 86.26 77.72 15.49
C ILE A 553 86.53 77.52 16.98
N LEU A 554 85.68 76.77 17.68
CA LEU A 554 85.81 76.53 19.12
C LEU A 554 86.98 75.60 19.49
N SER A 555 87.44 74.77 18.56
CA SER A 555 88.55 73.83 18.78
C SER A 555 89.96 74.44 18.69
N GLN A 556 90.10 75.76 18.48
CA GLN A 556 91.40 76.39 18.17
C GLN A 556 92.04 77.23 19.29
N GLN A 557 91.45 77.31 20.50
CA GLN A 557 92.04 78.06 21.63
C GLN A 557 92.04 77.21 22.90
N GLY A 558 93.22 76.69 23.28
CA GLY A 558 93.44 75.91 24.50
C GLY A 558 93.75 76.79 25.71
N GLY A 559 93.39 76.32 26.92
CA GLY A 559 93.63 76.99 28.19
C GLY A 559 95.06 76.83 28.75
N GLN A 560 95.31 77.44 29.91
CA GLN A 560 96.64 77.58 30.51
C GLN A 560 96.55 77.41 32.05
N GLU A 561 97.53 76.77 32.68
CA GLU A 561 97.57 76.50 34.13
C GLU A 561 98.33 77.58 34.93
N LEU A 562 98.12 77.58 36.25
CA LEU A 562 98.51 78.63 37.21
C LEU A 562 99.33 78.09 38.42
N GLY A 563 99.56 78.92 39.44
CA GLY A 563 100.77 78.88 40.29
C GLY A 563 100.65 78.38 41.75
N PRO A 564 101.77 78.31 42.51
CA PRO A 564 101.88 77.46 43.72
C PRO A 564 100.95 77.73 44.91
N LEU A 565 100.39 78.93 45.10
CA LEU A 565 99.36 79.12 46.13
C LEU A 565 98.07 78.34 45.81
N GLU A 566 97.81 78.11 44.53
CA GLU A 566 96.75 77.23 44.07
C GLU A 566 97.09 75.76 44.35
N MET A 567 98.35 75.35 44.57
CA MET A 567 98.64 73.96 44.95
C MET A 567 98.18 73.62 46.37
N GLU A 568 98.22 74.58 47.31
CA GLU A 568 97.66 74.37 48.66
C GLU A 568 96.14 74.54 48.68
N ILE A 569 95.59 75.50 47.92
CA ILE A 569 94.14 75.58 47.68
C ILE A 569 93.66 74.26 47.05
N ASN A 570 94.24 73.82 45.94
CA ASN A 570 93.93 72.54 45.29
C ASN A 570 94.13 71.31 46.19
N LYS A 571 94.89 71.40 47.28
CA LYS A 571 95.01 70.30 48.26
C LYS A 571 93.83 70.27 49.23
N LEU A 572 93.38 71.42 49.73
CA LEU A 572 92.18 71.52 50.56
C LEU A 572 90.91 71.35 49.72
N THR A 573 90.87 71.93 48.52
CA THR A 573 89.84 71.70 47.50
C THR A 573 89.80 70.23 47.14
N LYS A 574 90.93 69.52 46.94
CA LYS A 574 90.91 68.06 46.74
C LYS A 574 90.29 67.29 47.90
N GLN A 575 90.57 67.64 49.15
CA GLN A 575 89.92 66.98 50.29
C GLN A 575 88.41 67.28 50.35
N ILE A 576 88.01 68.49 49.96
CA ILE A 576 86.60 68.88 49.82
C ILE A 576 85.95 68.18 48.61
N GLU A 577 86.67 67.97 47.52
CA GLU A 577 86.24 67.22 46.32
C GLU A 577 86.15 65.71 46.61
N GLU A 578 87.05 65.16 47.43
CA GLU A 578 87.03 63.78 47.92
C GLU A 578 85.75 63.56 48.74
N TYR A 579 85.51 64.33 49.81
CA TYR A 579 84.27 64.23 50.59
C TYR A 579 83.01 64.57 49.78
N ASN A 580 83.05 65.55 48.86
CA ASN A 580 81.93 65.80 47.94
C ASN A 580 81.73 64.63 46.96
N SER A 581 82.78 63.91 46.56
CA SER A 581 82.65 62.72 45.71
C SER A 581 82.04 61.54 46.47
N GLU A 582 82.37 61.38 47.76
CA GLU A 582 81.72 60.42 48.66
C GLU A 582 80.24 60.78 48.84
N VAL A 583 79.92 62.03 49.16
CA VAL A 583 78.52 62.51 49.23
C VAL A 583 77.80 62.33 47.89
N MET A 584 78.44 62.61 46.76
CA MET A 584 77.84 62.43 45.42
C MET A 584 77.68 60.95 45.03
N THR A 585 78.54 60.05 45.49
CA THR A 585 78.36 58.59 45.28
C THR A 585 77.25 58.04 46.17
N LEU A 586 77.14 58.49 47.43
CA LEU A 586 76.02 58.16 48.32
C LEU A 586 74.69 58.74 47.81
N GLN A 587 74.68 59.97 47.28
CA GLN A 587 73.50 60.54 46.63
C GLN A 587 73.13 59.79 45.33
N LYS A 588 74.10 59.40 44.50
CA LYS A 588 73.85 58.55 43.32
C LYS A 588 73.30 57.18 43.73
N TYR A 589 73.82 56.57 44.79
CA TYR A 589 73.35 55.29 45.33
C TYR A 589 71.91 55.41 45.87
N TRP A 590 71.62 56.45 46.65
CA TRP A 590 70.26 56.75 47.13
C TRP A 590 69.28 57.03 45.99
N LEU A 591 69.68 57.82 44.97
CA LEU A 591 68.87 58.07 43.78
C LEU A 591 68.65 56.80 42.94
N ASN A 592 69.58 55.85 42.94
CA ASN A 592 69.40 54.56 42.27
C ASN A 592 68.45 53.66 43.05
N LEU A 593 68.60 53.55 44.38
CA LEU A 593 67.62 52.89 45.26
C LEU A 593 66.21 53.51 45.13
N GLN A 594 66.10 54.84 45.02
CA GLN A 594 64.83 55.51 44.80
C GLN A 594 64.23 55.18 43.42
N LYS A 595 65.05 55.11 42.36
CA LYS A 595 64.60 54.66 41.03
C LYS A 595 64.16 53.20 41.02
N GLU A 596 64.85 52.33 41.74
CA GLU A 596 64.48 50.91 41.88
C GLU A 596 63.18 50.77 42.68
N LEU A 597 63.01 51.52 43.77
CA LEU A 597 61.75 51.60 44.51
C LEU A 597 60.60 52.06 43.60
N VAL A 598 60.80 53.12 42.81
CA VAL A 598 59.79 53.65 41.88
C VAL A 598 59.44 52.66 40.77
N LYS A 599 60.44 51.95 40.21
CA LYS A 599 60.20 50.84 39.25
C LYS A 599 59.37 49.73 39.89
N LEU A 600 59.77 49.24 41.06
CA LEU A 600 59.06 48.17 41.77
C LEU A 600 57.64 48.58 42.18
N THR A 601 57.39 49.86 42.50
CA THR A 601 56.01 50.34 42.69
C THR A 601 55.21 50.39 41.39
N HIS A 602 55.83 50.77 40.27
CA HIS A 602 55.16 50.80 38.97
C HIS A 602 54.85 49.38 38.45
N GLU A 603 55.81 48.46 38.52
CA GLU A 603 55.63 47.04 38.21
C GLU A 603 54.54 46.41 39.08
N ARG A 604 54.45 46.80 40.36
CA ARG A 604 53.35 46.39 41.26
C ARG A 604 52.00 46.96 40.83
N GLU A 605 51.94 48.21 40.39
CA GLU A 605 50.71 48.84 39.89
C GLU A 605 50.24 48.20 38.57
N GLU A 606 51.15 47.90 37.64
CA GLU A 606 50.87 47.13 36.43
C GLU A 606 50.37 45.71 36.76
N GLN A 607 50.99 45.02 37.73
CA GLN A 607 50.54 43.71 38.21
C GLN A 607 49.13 43.79 38.81
N ILE A 608 48.82 44.81 39.62
CA ILE A 608 47.46 45.03 40.18
C ILE A 608 46.46 45.31 39.06
N ALA A 609 46.80 46.15 38.08
CA ALA A 609 45.94 46.43 36.93
C ALA A 609 45.67 45.17 36.09
N SER A 610 46.69 44.33 35.86
CA SER A 610 46.55 43.05 35.16
C SER A 610 45.66 42.07 35.93
N LEU A 611 45.81 41.98 37.26
CA LEU A 611 44.94 41.17 38.13
C LEU A 611 43.48 41.63 38.07
N ASP A 612 43.22 42.94 38.06
CA ASP A 612 41.85 43.46 37.95
C ASP A 612 41.26 43.26 36.55
N MET A 613 42.08 43.26 35.49
CA MET A 613 41.65 42.85 34.16
C MET A 613 41.34 41.35 34.09
N LEU A 614 42.14 40.49 34.74
CA LEU A 614 41.87 39.05 34.85
C LEU A 614 40.60 38.78 35.66
N LYS A 615 40.35 39.47 36.78
CA LYS A 615 39.08 39.38 37.55
C LYS A 615 37.87 39.74 36.68
N LYS A 616 37.97 40.81 35.87
CA LYS A 616 36.93 41.21 34.91
C LYS A 616 36.70 40.13 33.86
N GLN A 617 37.77 39.56 33.28
CA GLN A 617 37.67 38.45 32.33
C GLN A 617 37.02 37.21 32.94
N ILE A 618 37.43 36.78 34.14
CA ILE A 618 36.82 35.66 34.89
C ILE A 618 35.32 35.90 35.10
N THR A 619 34.94 37.12 35.53
CA THR A 619 33.54 37.50 35.73
C THR A 619 32.73 37.41 34.42
N ILE A 620 33.29 37.90 33.30
CA ILE A 620 32.67 37.81 31.98
C ILE A 620 32.55 36.34 31.53
N MET A 621 33.56 35.50 31.77
CA MET A 621 33.50 34.07 31.42
C MET A 621 32.49 33.31 32.28
N GLN A 622 32.34 33.63 33.56
CA GLN A 622 31.30 33.05 34.42
C GLN A 622 29.90 33.50 33.99
N GLN A 623 29.70 34.77 33.63
CA GLN A 623 28.43 35.23 33.04
C GLN A 623 28.12 34.57 31.70
N LYS A 624 29.13 34.37 30.83
CA LYS A 624 28.97 33.61 29.59
C LYS A 624 28.59 32.16 29.88
N LYS A 625 29.30 31.49 30.81
CA LYS A 625 28.97 30.13 31.24
C LYS A 625 27.51 30.02 31.68
N VAL A 626 27.04 30.91 32.57
CA VAL A 626 25.65 30.87 33.05
C VAL A 626 24.63 31.07 31.93
N ARG A 627 24.92 31.91 30.92
CA ARG A 627 24.06 32.04 29.73
C ARG A 627 24.03 30.73 28.92
N THR A 628 25.18 30.17 28.58
CA THR A 628 25.26 28.90 27.83
C THR A 628 24.65 27.72 28.60
N GLU A 629 24.79 27.69 29.94
CA GLU A 629 24.20 26.66 30.79
C GLU A 629 22.66 26.79 30.84
N ASN A 630 22.13 28.01 30.83
CA ASN A 630 20.69 28.28 30.74
C ASN A 630 20.14 27.97 29.34
N GLU A 631 20.89 28.27 28.28
CA GLU A 631 20.57 27.92 26.88
C GLU A 631 20.51 26.39 26.73
N ILE A 632 21.54 25.66 27.17
CA ILE A 632 21.56 24.19 27.20
C ILE A 632 20.39 23.62 28.02
N GLN A 633 20.05 24.22 29.17
CA GLN A 633 18.88 23.82 29.97
C GLN A 633 17.54 24.15 29.31
N GLN A 634 17.49 25.08 28.35
CA GLN A 634 16.29 25.38 27.59
C GLN A 634 16.13 24.39 26.42
N GLU A 635 17.17 24.19 25.62
CA GLU A 635 17.27 23.15 24.59
C GLU A 635 16.92 21.76 25.18
N ALA A 636 17.45 21.42 26.37
CA ALA A 636 17.15 20.15 27.05
C ALA A 636 15.73 20.03 27.65
N LYS A 637 14.92 21.08 27.62
CA LYS A 637 13.46 21.01 27.85
C LYS A 637 12.72 20.87 26.52
N GLU A 638 13.07 21.70 25.54
CA GLU A 638 12.46 21.68 24.21
C GLU A 638 12.66 20.31 23.54
N GLN A 639 13.84 19.70 23.64
CA GLN A 639 14.07 18.31 23.24
C GLN A 639 13.12 17.33 23.94
N LYS A 640 12.88 17.47 25.26
CA LYS A 640 11.97 16.56 26.00
C LYS A 640 10.52 16.75 25.61
N ASP A 641 10.12 17.97 25.25
CA ASP A 641 8.77 18.25 24.77
C ASP A 641 8.58 17.84 23.30
N ILE A 642 9.62 17.92 22.46
CA ILE A 642 9.67 17.28 21.14
C ILE A 642 9.60 15.76 21.28
N GLU A 643 10.36 15.13 22.18
CA GLU A 643 10.28 13.68 22.45
C GLU A 643 8.89 13.27 22.96
N ARG A 644 8.22 14.11 23.77
CA ARG A 644 6.82 13.88 24.18
C ARG A 644 5.88 14.00 22.98
N HIS A 645 6.06 15.00 22.13
CA HIS A 645 5.26 15.16 20.93
C HIS A 645 5.45 14.01 19.94
N MET A 646 6.68 13.55 19.69
CA MET A 646 6.99 12.37 18.87
C MET A 646 6.36 11.10 19.46
N ARG A 647 6.40 10.91 20.79
CA ARG A 647 5.69 9.80 21.45
C ARG A 647 4.16 9.90 21.30
N ASN A 648 3.59 11.09 21.37
CA ASN A 648 2.16 11.30 21.11
C ASN A 648 1.81 10.99 19.65
N MET A 649 2.58 11.49 18.68
CA MET A 649 2.41 11.19 17.26
C MET A 649 2.59 9.69 16.97
N SER A 650 3.52 9.01 17.62
CA SER A 650 3.70 7.56 17.51
C SER A 650 2.50 6.80 18.10
N ASN A 651 1.99 7.21 19.26
CA ASN A 651 0.76 6.67 19.84
C ASN A 651 -0.46 6.91 18.93
N ASP A 652 -0.53 8.07 18.27
CA ASP A 652 -1.62 8.40 17.34
C ASP A 652 -1.51 7.63 16.02
N LEU A 653 -0.31 7.41 15.49
CA LEU A 653 -0.05 6.49 14.37
C LEU A 653 -0.42 5.05 14.74
N ILE A 654 -0.14 4.60 15.98
CA ILE A 654 -0.56 3.28 16.46
C ILE A 654 -2.10 3.19 16.55
N LYS A 655 -2.79 4.22 17.07
CA LYS A 655 -4.25 4.29 17.06
C LYS A 655 -4.81 4.26 15.64
N LEU A 656 -4.20 5.02 14.72
CA LEU A 656 -4.64 5.12 13.32
C LEU A 656 -4.43 3.78 12.60
N ASN A 657 -3.31 3.09 12.81
CA ASN A 657 -3.09 1.73 12.32
C ASN A 657 -4.08 0.71 12.92
N VAL A 658 -4.42 0.82 14.21
CA VAL A 658 -5.47 -0.02 14.84
C VAL A 658 -6.85 0.29 14.26
N LEU A 659 -7.14 1.54 13.90
CA LEU A 659 -8.38 1.92 13.22
C LEU A 659 -8.41 1.47 11.76
N ILE A 660 -7.29 1.55 11.02
CA ILE A 660 -7.14 0.98 9.67
C ILE A 660 -7.37 -0.53 9.71
N ASN A 661 -6.72 -1.25 10.63
CA ASN A 661 -6.92 -2.70 10.73
C ASN A 661 -8.37 -3.06 11.10
N LYS A 662 -9.01 -2.31 12.01
CA LYS A 662 -10.45 -2.50 12.28
C LYS A 662 -11.34 -2.20 11.07
N ASN A 663 -11.02 -1.15 10.32
CA ASN A 663 -11.77 -0.77 9.12
C ASN A 663 -11.59 -1.82 8.02
N ASN A 664 -10.37 -2.31 7.80
CA ASN A 664 -10.05 -3.39 6.87
C ASN A 664 -10.77 -4.69 7.26
N ASN A 665 -10.74 -5.09 8.54
CA ASN A 665 -11.51 -6.24 9.01
C ASN A 665 -13.01 -6.05 8.75
N SER A 666 -13.59 -4.87 9.05
CA SER A 666 -15.00 -4.60 8.77
C SER A 666 -15.33 -4.55 7.26
N PHE A 667 -14.37 -4.13 6.43
CA PHE A 667 -14.49 -4.16 4.98
C PHE A 667 -14.41 -5.59 4.43
N GLU A 668 -13.57 -6.45 5.00
CA GLU A 668 -13.53 -7.88 4.70
C GLU A 668 -14.82 -8.57 5.17
N GLU A 669 -15.30 -8.31 6.38
CA GLU A 669 -16.59 -8.80 6.89
C GLU A 669 -17.76 -8.37 5.99
N LEU A 670 -17.81 -7.10 5.56
CA LEU A 670 -18.79 -6.62 4.59
C LEU A 670 -18.62 -7.23 3.19
N ARG A 671 -17.38 -7.49 2.75
CA ARG A 671 -17.10 -8.16 1.47
C ARG A 671 -17.53 -9.62 1.51
N TYR A 672 -17.23 -10.36 2.57
CA TYR A 672 -17.72 -11.73 2.77
C TYR A 672 -19.24 -11.75 2.91
N GLY A 673 -19.84 -10.78 3.62
CA GLY A 673 -21.28 -10.61 3.70
C GLY A 673 -21.94 -10.36 2.34
N ASN A 674 -21.35 -9.50 1.51
CA ASN A 674 -21.80 -9.26 0.13
C ASN A 674 -21.63 -10.51 -0.75
N ILE A 675 -20.53 -11.25 -0.64
CA ILE A 675 -20.34 -12.52 -1.38
C ILE A 675 -21.36 -13.57 -0.92
N ILE A 676 -21.70 -13.64 0.37
CA ILE A 676 -22.73 -14.55 0.88
C ILE A 676 -24.11 -14.15 0.36
N THR A 677 -24.50 -12.87 0.44
CA THR A 677 -25.80 -12.42 -0.06
C THR A 677 -25.90 -12.48 -1.58
N GLU A 678 -24.84 -12.19 -2.34
CA GLU A 678 -24.77 -12.43 -3.79
C GLU A 678 -25.00 -13.91 -4.11
N ASN A 679 -24.34 -14.83 -3.40
CA ASN A 679 -24.58 -16.27 -3.56
C ASN A 679 -26.00 -16.68 -3.15
N GLU A 680 -26.62 -16.03 -2.16
CA GLU A 680 -28.03 -16.26 -1.79
C GLU A 680 -28.99 -15.74 -2.86
N PHE A 681 -28.74 -14.55 -3.42
CA PHE A 681 -29.50 -14.02 -4.55
C PHE A 681 -29.37 -14.94 -5.77
N VAL A 682 -28.16 -15.38 -6.14
CA VAL A 682 -27.94 -16.33 -7.24
C VAL A 682 -28.63 -17.68 -6.99
N ARG A 683 -28.66 -18.19 -5.75
CA ARG A 683 -29.43 -19.39 -5.40
C ARG A 683 -30.95 -19.15 -5.53
N SER A 684 -31.46 -18.02 -5.05
CA SER A 684 -32.89 -17.68 -5.17
C SER A 684 -33.33 -17.45 -6.61
N LEU A 685 -32.45 -16.86 -7.44
CA LEU A 685 -32.68 -16.63 -8.85
C LEU A 685 -32.72 -17.97 -9.59
N LYS A 686 -31.76 -18.89 -9.32
CA LYS A 686 -31.80 -20.26 -9.87
C LYS A 686 -33.00 -21.08 -9.42
N ALA A 687 -33.51 -20.85 -8.20
CA ALA A 687 -34.75 -21.46 -7.74
C ALA A 687 -35.96 -20.92 -8.52
N ALA A 688 -36.06 -19.59 -8.69
CA ALA A 688 -37.12 -18.96 -9.49
C ALA A 688 -37.03 -19.30 -10.99
N GLU A 689 -35.83 -19.46 -11.55
CA GLU A 689 -35.61 -19.99 -12.90
C GLU A 689 -36.14 -21.42 -13.02
N LYS A 690 -35.85 -22.30 -12.05
CA LYS A 690 -36.38 -23.67 -12.03
C LYS A 690 -37.91 -23.70 -11.89
N GLU A 691 -38.48 -22.90 -10.99
CA GLU A 691 -39.94 -22.77 -10.85
C GLU A 691 -40.58 -22.24 -12.13
N SER A 692 -39.94 -21.29 -12.82
CA SER A 692 -40.39 -20.76 -14.12
C SER A 692 -40.36 -21.83 -15.22
N VAL A 693 -39.28 -22.64 -15.31
CA VAL A 693 -39.18 -23.77 -16.25
C VAL A 693 -40.25 -24.82 -15.95
N GLU A 694 -40.43 -25.22 -14.69
CA GLU A 694 -41.48 -26.17 -14.31
C GLU A 694 -42.90 -25.65 -14.64
N MET A 695 -43.14 -24.34 -14.51
CA MET A 695 -44.43 -23.74 -14.88
C MET A 695 -44.60 -23.64 -16.39
N GLN A 696 -43.51 -23.42 -17.15
CA GLN A 696 -43.52 -23.48 -18.61
C GLN A 696 -43.74 -24.91 -19.13
N GLU A 697 -43.17 -25.93 -18.49
CA GLU A 697 -43.42 -27.34 -18.79
C GLU A 697 -44.88 -27.72 -18.51
N LYS A 698 -45.43 -27.33 -17.35
CA LYS A 698 -46.86 -27.50 -17.03
C LYS A 698 -47.76 -26.77 -18.03
N HIS A 699 -47.38 -25.58 -18.49
CA HIS A 699 -48.10 -24.87 -19.55
C HIS A 699 -48.05 -25.64 -20.89
N SER A 700 -46.88 -26.15 -21.30
CA SER A 700 -46.74 -26.96 -22.51
C SER A 700 -47.60 -28.22 -22.45
N GLN A 701 -47.58 -28.95 -21.33
CA GLN A 701 -48.43 -30.11 -21.08
C GLN A 701 -49.92 -29.76 -21.19
N LEU A 702 -50.36 -28.66 -20.56
CA LEU A 702 -51.75 -28.19 -20.66
C LEU A 702 -52.13 -27.76 -22.08
N THR A 703 -51.20 -27.20 -22.88
CA THR A 703 -51.47 -26.92 -24.29
C THR A 703 -51.59 -28.19 -25.13
N GLU A 704 -50.74 -29.19 -24.91
CA GLU A 704 -50.87 -30.50 -25.57
C GLU A 704 -52.17 -31.21 -25.18
N GLU A 705 -52.56 -31.19 -23.91
CA GLU A 705 -53.84 -31.75 -23.45
C GLU A 705 -55.03 -31.01 -24.08
N LYS A 706 -55.00 -29.67 -24.12
CA LYS A 706 -56.02 -28.85 -24.77
C LYS A 706 -56.10 -29.14 -26.27
N ASP A 707 -54.98 -29.34 -26.96
CA ASP A 707 -54.97 -29.69 -28.39
C ASP A 707 -55.38 -31.15 -28.65
N ARG A 708 -55.02 -32.10 -27.78
CA ARG A 708 -55.56 -33.47 -27.78
C ARG A 708 -57.08 -33.47 -27.62
N LEU A 709 -57.59 -32.71 -26.65
CA LEU A 709 -59.04 -32.58 -26.38
C LEU A 709 -59.77 -31.89 -27.52
N LEU A 710 -59.18 -30.88 -28.18
CA LEU A 710 -59.75 -30.28 -29.39
C LEU A 710 -59.82 -31.29 -30.54
N ASN A 711 -58.78 -32.09 -30.76
CA ASN A 711 -58.82 -33.15 -31.78
C ASN A 711 -59.90 -34.20 -31.45
N SER A 712 -60.00 -34.65 -30.20
CA SER A 712 -61.07 -35.56 -29.76
C SER A 712 -62.47 -34.97 -29.88
N LEU A 713 -62.63 -33.65 -29.67
CA LEU A 713 -63.89 -32.93 -29.89
C LEU A 713 -64.26 -32.91 -31.38
N VAL A 714 -63.30 -32.56 -32.26
CA VAL A 714 -63.50 -32.55 -33.71
C VAL A 714 -63.83 -33.96 -34.23
N GLU A 715 -63.17 -35.00 -33.71
CA GLU A 715 -63.52 -36.40 -34.02
C GLU A 715 -64.95 -36.74 -33.56
N ALA A 716 -65.35 -36.32 -32.35
CA ALA A 716 -66.70 -36.52 -31.85
C ALA A 716 -67.77 -35.79 -32.70
N GLU A 717 -67.49 -34.56 -33.14
CA GLU A 717 -68.34 -33.81 -34.08
C GLU A 717 -68.48 -34.53 -35.42
N HIS A 718 -67.38 -35.07 -35.97
CA HIS A 718 -67.42 -35.90 -37.18
C HIS A 718 -68.26 -37.17 -36.99
N GLN A 719 -68.16 -37.85 -35.83
CA GLN A 719 -69.00 -39.00 -35.51
C GLN A 719 -70.47 -38.62 -35.38
N ILE A 720 -70.80 -37.50 -34.72
CA ILE A 720 -72.17 -36.98 -34.62
C ILE A 720 -72.75 -36.76 -36.02
N MET A 721 -72.03 -36.04 -36.90
CA MET A 721 -72.45 -35.79 -38.29
C MET A 721 -72.67 -37.09 -39.09
N LEU A 722 -71.83 -38.12 -38.89
CA LEU A 722 -71.99 -39.43 -39.50
C LEU A 722 -73.24 -40.16 -38.97
N TRP A 723 -73.50 -40.10 -37.66
CA TRP A 723 -74.68 -40.71 -37.04
C TRP A 723 -75.97 -39.99 -37.41
N GLU A 724 -76.00 -38.66 -37.47
CA GLU A 724 -77.15 -37.90 -37.96
C GLU A 724 -77.49 -38.27 -39.40
N LYS A 725 -76.50 -38.30 -40.30
CA LYS A 725 -76.68 -38.72 -41.69
C LYS A 725 -77.19 -40.17 -41.80
N LYS A 726 -76.73 -41.07 -40.94
CA LYS A 726 -77.20 -42.46 -40.87
C LYS A 726 -78.63 -42.55 -40.33
N ILE A 727 -78.98 -41.77 -39.31
CA ILE A 727 -80.33 -41.65 -38.77
C ILE A 727 -81.29 -41.10 -39.82
N GLN A 728 -80.91 -40.04 -40.53
CA GLN A 728 -81.63 -39.44 -41.65
C GLN A 728 -82.00 -40.50 -42.69
N LEU A 729 -81.02 -41.25 -43.21
CA LEU A 729 -81.24 -42.35 -44.16
C LEU A 729 -82.16 -43.44 -43.59
N THR A 730 -82.03 -43.81 -42.31
CA THR A 730 -82.94 -44.81 -41.71
C THR A 730 -84.37 -44.29 -41.49
N ARG A 731 -84.56 -42.99 -41.27
CA ARG A 731 -85.90 -42.36 -41.20
C ARG A 731 -86.55 -42.37 -42.59
N GLU A 732 -85.79 -42.00 -43.62
CA GLU A 732 -86.24 -42.01 -45.02
C GLU A 732 -86.58 -43.45 -45.49
N MET A 733 -85.71 -44.42 -45.21
CA MET A 733 -86.01 -45.84 -45.47
C MET A 733 -87.22 -46.36 -44.69
N ARG A 734 -87.39 -45.97 -43.41
CA ARG A 734 -88.55 -46.40 -42.62
C ARG A 734 -89.85 -45.77 -43.13
N ALA A 735 -89.85 -44.49 -43.47
CA ALA A 735 -91.01 -43.81 -44.05
C ALA A 735 -91.44 -44.42 -45.40
N ALA A 736 -90.49 -45.00 -46.17
CA ALA A 736 -90.80 -45.75 -47.39
C ALA A 736 -91.35 -47.17 -47.13
N VAL A 737 -91.08 -47.77 -45.96
CA VAL A 737 -91.49 -49.14 -45.60
C VAL A 737 -92.80 -49.17 -44.80
N ASP A 738 -92.99 -48.25 -43.86
CA ASP A 738 -94.13 -48.21 -42.92
C ASP A 738 -95.40 -47.56 -43.54
N SER A 739 -95.53 -47.53 -44.87
CA SER A 739 -96.76 -47.07 -45.53
C SER A 739 -97.76 -48.22 -45.69
N GLU A 740 -98.92 -48.15 -45.03
CA GLU A 740 -99.90 -49.25 -44.89
C GLU A 740 -100.70 -49.61 -46.17
N THR A 741 -100.06 -49.56 -47.34
CA THR A 741 -100.71 -49.67 -48.65
C THR A 741 -100.58 -51.07 -49.26
N GLY A 742 -101.04 -52.12 -48.55
CA GLY A 742 -100.92 -53.49 -49.06
C GLY A 742 -101.72 -54.63 -48.40
N GLN A 743 -102.28 -54.48 -47.19
CA GLN A 743 -102.93 -55.61 -46.52
C GLN A 743 -104.35 -55.93 -47.02
N GLY A 744 -105.08 -54.96 -47.58
CA GLY A 744 -106.47 -55.16 -48.02
C GLY A 744 -106.61 -56.08 -49.25
N GLU A 745 -105.68 -56.00 -50.20
CA GLU A 745 -105.82 -56.68 -51.49
C GLU A 745 -105.64 -58.20 -51.38
N ILE A 746 -104.78 -58.67 -50.47
CA ILE A 746 -104.50 -60.09 -50.23
C ILE A 746 -105.74 -60.83 -49.71
N GLN A 747 -106.62 -60.15 -48.97
CA GLN A 747 -107.89 -60.73 -48.51
C GLN A 747 -108.95 -60.72 -49.63
N ALA A 748 -109.03 -59.65 -50.43
CA ALA A 748 -109.94 -59.55 -51.57
C ALA A 748 -109.69 -60.67 -52.61
N MET A 749 -108.43 -60.93 -52.97
CA MET A 749 -108.06 -61.97 -53.96
C MET A 749 -108.54 -63.38 -53.57
N ARG A 750 -108.63 -63.70 -52.28
CA ARG A 750 -109.14 -65.01 -51.81
C ARG A 750 -110.65 -65.16 -52.03
N THR A 751 -111.41 -64.06 -52.01
CA THR A 751 -112.87 -64.12 -52.26
C THR A 751 -113.25 -64.21 -53.74
N GLU A 752 -112.43 -63.68 -54.65
CA GLU A 752 -112.79 -63.62 -56.07
C GLU A 752 -112.53 -64.93 -56.84
N ILE A 753 -111.56 -65.75 -56.39
CA ILE A 753 -111.30 -67.09 -56.95
C ILE A 753 -112.56 -67.97 -56.89
N HIS A 754 -113.39 -67.83 -55.85
CA HIS A 754 -114.63 -68.59 -55.70
C HIS A 754 -115.79 -68.02 -56.54
N ARG A 755 -115.78 -66.71 -56.86
CA ARG A 755 -116.77 -66.07 -57.74
C ARG A 755 -116.57 -66.40 -59.22
N MET A 756 -115.31 -66.47 -59.67
CA MET A 756 -114.97 -66.79 -61.07
C MET A 756 -115.57 -68.11 -61.55
N GLN A 757 -115.70 -69.10 -60.66
CA GLN A 757 -116.28 -70.42 -60.97
C GLN A 757 -117.78 -70.36 -61.29
N VAL A 758 -118.55 -69.44 -60.68
CA VAL A 758 -120.02 -69.43 -60.77
C VAL A 758 -120.53 -68.79 -62.06
N ARG A 759 -119.97 -67.64 -62.47
CA ARG A 759 -120.40 -66.93 -63.70
C ARG A 759 -119.48 -67.15 -64.90
N HIS A 760 -118.82 -68.30 -64.94
CA HIS A 760 -118.76 -69.08 -66.19
C HIS A 760 -120.18 -69.35 -66.72
N GLY A 761 -121.08 -69.85 -65.86
CA GLY A 761 -122.39 -70.39 -66.24
C GLY A 761 -123.42 -69.42 -66.79
N GLN A 762 -123.17 -68.11 -66.78
CA GLN A 762 -124.01 -67.12 -67.44
C GLN A 762 -123.19 -66.36 -68.49
N LEU A 763 -122.98 -67.06 -69.61
CA LEU A 763 -122.88 -66.47 -70.94
C LEU A 763 -124.20 -65.75 -71.29
N MET A 764 -124.37 -64.62 -70.63
CA MET A 764 -125.30 -63.51 -70.93
C MET A 764 -124.57 -62.15 -70.74
N LYS A 765 -123.23 -62.05 -70.66
CA LYS A 765 -122.27 -62.25 -71.78
C LYS A 765 -122.86 -62.97 -73.01
N GLN A 766 -123.32 -62.30 -74.06
CA GLN A 766 -122.43 -61.43 -74.82
C GLN A 766 -123.01 -60.04 -75.15
N GLN A 767 -124.32 -59.85 -75.14
CA GLN A 767 -124.97 -58.63 -75.66
C GLN A 767 -124.57 -57.36 -74.90
N GLU A 768 -124.64 -57.38 -73.57
CA GLU A 768 -124.26 -56.23 -72.72
C GLU A 768 -122.74 -56.09 -72.52
N LYS A 769 -121.93 -56.96 -73.15
CA LYS A 769 -120.47 -56.83 -73.17
C LYS A 769 -120.04 -55.86 -74.28
N MET A 770 -120.62 -56.00 -75.48
CA MET A 770 -120.29 -55.21 -76.67
C MET A 770 -120.45 -53.70 -76.47
N ILE A 771 -121.53 -53.27 -75.79
CA ILE A 771 -121.79 -51.85 -75.51
C ILE A 771 -120.75 -51.27 -74.54
N ARG A 772 -120.35 -52.04 -73.51
CA ARG A 772 -119.31 -51.62 -72.54
C ARG A 772 -117.91 -51.63 -73.15
N ASP A 773 -117.60 -52.57 -74.04
CA ASP A 773 -116.30 -52.63 -74.72
C ASP A 773 -116.06 -51.37 -75.59
N MET A 774 -117.11 -50.80 -76.17
CA MET A 774 -117.04 -49.56 -76.94
C MET A 774 -116.75 -48.33 -76.05
N GLU A 775 -117.46 -48.15 -74.93
CA GLU A 775 -117.16 -47.07 -73.97
C GLU A 775 -115.76 -47.22 -73.36
N ALA A 776 -115.39 -48.45 -72.99
CA ALA A 776 -114.06 -48.78 -72.47
C ALA A 776 -112.94 -48.53 -73.49
N SER A 777 -113.20 -48.32 -74.78
CA SER A 777 -112.15 -47.92 -75.74
C SER A 777 -111.67 -46.47 -75.53
N VAL A 778 -112.56 -45.57 -75.08
CA VAL A 778 -112.21 -44.17 -74.75
C VAL A 778 -111.40 -44.13 -73.46
N SER A 779 -111.87 -44.80 -72.40
CA SER A 779 -111.13 -44.93 -71.13
C SER A 779 -109.82 -45.70 -71.30
N ARG A 780 -109.71 -46.61 -72.29
CA ARG A 780 -108.42 -47.23 -72.67
C ARG A 780 -107.46 -46.23 -73.29
N ARG A 781 -107.89 -45.26 -74.11
CA ARG A 781 -107.01 -44.17 -74.58
C ARG A 781 -106.56 -43.27 -73.43
N GLU A 782 -107.46 -42.89 -72.53
CA GLU A 782 -107.16 -42.11 -71.33
C GLU A 782 -106.13 -42.83 -70.42
N ALA A 783 -106.29 -44.15 -70.22
CA ALA A 783 -105.36 -45.04 -69.50
C ALA A 783 -104.11 -45.50 -70.31
N ILE A 784 -103.96 -45.04 -71.56
CA ILE A 784 -102.74 -45.16 -72.36
C ILE A 784 -101.94 -43.85 -72.30
N ALA A 785 -102.59 -42.68 -72.33
CA ALA A 785 -101.92 -41.39 -72.09
C ALA A 785 -101.23 -41.37 -70.72
N MET A 786 -101.96 -41.72 -69.65
CA MET A 786 -101.41 -41.86 -68.29
C MET A 786 -100.34 -42.96 -68.14
N ARG A 787 -100.12 -43.80 -69.17
CA ARG A 787 -99.11 -44.86 -69.21
C ARG A 787 -97.88 -44.47 -70.04
N GLY A 788 -98.03 -43.54 -70.99
CA GLY A 788 -96.94 -42.98 -71.77
C GLY A 788 -95.99 -42.10 -70.94
N GLU A 789 -96.54 -41.32 -70.00
CA GLU A 789 -95.75 -40.50 -69.06
C GLU A 789 -94.80 -41.35 -68.17
N GLY A 790 -95.09 -42.65 -67.99
CA GLY A 790 -94.37 -43.54 -67.07
C GLY A 790 -93.24 -44.40 -67.64
N GLN A 791 -93.03 -44.49 -68.96
CA GLN A 791 -92.06 -45.47 -69.52
C GLN A 791 -90.60 -44.98 -69.58
N ASN A 792 -90.31 -43.71 -69.32
CA ASN A 792 -88.95 -43.16 -69.37
C ASN A 792 -88.13 -43.39 -68.09
N LYS A 793 -87.86 -44.66 -67.72
CA LYS A 793 -86.68 -45.10 -66.92
C LYS A 793 -86.49 -46.63 -66.85
N THR A 794 -85.43 -47.10 -67.52
CA THR A 794 -84.56 -48.26 -67.17
C THR A 794 -85.12 -49.70 -67.04
N ASP A 795 -85.19 -50.40 -68.17
CA ASP A 795 -84.18 -51.41 -68.61
C ASP A 795 -83.86 -52.67 -67.75
N THR A 796 -84.09 -53.88 -68.29
CA THR A 796 -83.34 -55.16 -68.10
C THR A 796 -84.06 -56.37 -68.76
N LYS A 797 -83.45 -57.46 -69.28
CA LYS A 797 -82.34 -57.71 -70.25
C LYS A 797 -82.29 -59.23 -70.62
N ARG A 798 -82.05 -59.60 -71.90
CA ARG A 798 -81.50 -60.91 -72.35
C ARG A 798 -80.70 -60.71 -73.65
N ILE A 799 -79.47 -61.26 -73.73
CA ILE A 799 -78.51 -61.08 -74.84
C ILE A 799 -77.75 -62.41 -75.12
N THR A 800 -77.19 -62.57 -76.33
CA THR A 800 -76.73 -63.83 -76.95
C THR A 800 -75.23 -64.15 -76.71
N LYS A 801 -74.79 -65.34 -77.14
CA LYS A 801 -73.54 -66.04 -76.76
C LYS A 801 -72.18 -65.34 -77.00
N SER A 802 -72.07 -64.40 -77.94
CA SER A 802 -70.78 -63.79 -78.36
C SER A 802 -70.10 -62.99 -77.24
N ASP A 803 -70.88 -62.20 -76.51
CA ASP A 803 -70.38 -61.18 -75.58
C ASP A 803 -69.66 -61.79 -74.36
N PHE A 804 -69.93 -63.07 -74.07
CA PHE A 804 -69.35 -63.78 -72.94
C PHE A 804 -67.85 -64.00 -73.06
N HIS A 805 -67.28 -64.13 -74.26
CA HIS A 805 -65.83 -64.33 -74.40
C HIS A 805 -65.05 -63.02 -74.17
N ARG A 806 -65.44 -61.93 -74.83
CA ARG A 806 -64.78 -60.63 -74.68
C ARG A 806 -64.83 -60.12 -73.23
N LYS A 807 -65.98 -60.21 -72.57
CA LYS A 807 -66.11 -59.85 -71.14
C LYS A 807 -65.30 -60.78 -70.22
N LYS A 808 -65.12 -62.06 -70.57
CA LYS A 808 -64.31 -63.00 -69.77
C LYS A 808 -62.81 -62.67 -69.83
N GLU A 809 -62.32 -62.08 -70.92
CA GLU A 809 -60.93 -61.65 -71.04
C GLU A 809 -60.66 -60.28 -70.40
N GLU A 810 -61.59 -59.33 -70.56
CA GLU A 810 -61.56 -58.04 -69.83
C GLU A 810 -61.63 -58.25 -68.30
N LEU A 811 -62.47 -59.17 -67.83
CA LEU A 811 -62.51 -59.56 -66.42
C LEU A 811 -61.23 -60.27 -65.95
N ARG A 812 -60.61 -61.13 -66.78
CA ARG A 812 -59.32 -61.76 -66.44
C ARG A 812 -58.19 -60.74 -66.27
N LYS A 813 -58.11 -59.73 -67.13
CA LYS A 813 -57.14 -58.62 -66.96
C LYS A 813 -57.39 -57.85 -65.66
N LYS A 814 -58.64 -57.43 -65.41
CA LYS A 814 -59.00 -56.72 -64.18
C LYS A 814 -58.74 -57.54 -62.92
N ILE A 815 -58.99 -58.86 -62.94
CA ILE A 815 -58.65 -59.75 -61.82
C ILE A 815 -57.14 -59.76 -61.59
N SER A 816 -56.32 -59.91 -62.64
CA SER A 816 -54.84 -59.85 -62.53
C SER A 816 -54.34 -58.51 -61.97
N GLU A 817 -54.89 -57.39 -62.45
CA GLU A 817 -54.55 -56.05 -61.97
C GLU A 817 -54.96 -55.87 -60.49
N THR A 818 -56.17 -56.30 -60.10
CA THR A 818 -56.57 -56.27 -58.69
C THR A 818 -55.72 -57.19 -57.82
N GLN A 819 -55.36 -58.39 -58.27
CA GLN A 819 -54.49 -59.31 -57.52
C GLN A 819 -53.09 -58.72 -57.32
N LYS A 820 -52.52 -58.05 -58.33
CA LYS A 820 -51.24 -57.37 -58.19
C LYS A 820 -51.32 -56.21 -57.20
N ASN A 821 -52.36 -55.37 -57.30
CA ASN A 821 -52.58 -54.29 -56.35
C ASN A 821 -52.79 -54.83 -54.92
N THR A 822 -53.50 -55.94 -54.73
CA THR A 822 -53.63 -56.61 -53.42
C THR A 822 -52.28 -57.13 -52.91
N GLN A 823 -51.41 -57.68 -53.77
CA GLN A 823 -50.07 -58.10 -53.36
C GLN A 823 -49.19 -56.93 -52.92
N ASP A 824 -49.27 -55.79 -53.61
CA ASP A 824 -48.50 -54.60 -53.26
C ASP A 824 -49.07 -53.91 -52.00
N CYS A 825 -50.40 -53.87 -51.82
CA CYS A 825 -51.03 -53.49 -50.55
C CYS A 825 -50.61 -54.41 -49.39
N ASN A 826 -50.56 -55.73 -49.59
CA ASN A 826 -50.14 -56.67 -48.54
C ASN A 826 -48.67 -56.46 -48.12
N LYS A 827 -47.78 -56.02 -49.02
CA LYS A 827 -46.41 -55.62 -48.64
C LYS A 827 -46.43 -54.38 -47.74
N THR A 828 -47.17 -53.34 -48.13
CA THR A 828 -47.28 -52.12 -47.31
C THR A 828 -47.93 -52.40 -45.96
N ILE A 829 -48.84 -53.39 -45.87
CA ILE A 829 -49.41 -53.84 -44.59
C ILE A 829 -48.33 -54.50 -43.73
N LEU A 830 -47.53 -55.44 -44.26
CA LEU A 830 -46.43 -56.08 -43.52
C LEU A 830 -45.34 -55.08 -43.07
N GLU A 831 -45.06 -54.05 -43.87
CA GLU A 831 -44.14 -52.95 -43.53
C GLU A 831 -44.72 -52.05 -42.42
N LEU A 832 -46.04 -51.80 -42.43
CA LEU A 832 -46.75 -51.08 -41.37
C LEU A 832 -46.87 -51.91 -40.08
N GLU A 833 -47.08 -53.22 -40.18
CA GLU A 833 -47.12 -54.14 -39.04
C GLU A 833 -45.74 -54.23 -38.37
N SER A 834 -44.66 -54.35 -39.15
CA SER A 834 -43.28 -54.36 -38.63
C SER A 834 -42.85 -53.02 -37.98
N THR A 835 -43.29 -51.89 -38.55
CA THR A 835 -43.07 -50.57 -37.91
C THR A 835 -43.95 -50.35 -36.69
N GLN A 836 -45.18 -50.89 -36.66
CA GLN A 836 -46.04 -50.90 -35.48
C GLN A 836 -45.46 -51.76 -34.34
N GLU A 837 -44.96 -52.96 -34.63
CA GLU A 837 -44.31 -53.83 -33.63
C GLU A 837 -43.08 -53.15 -33.01
N SER A 838 -42.17 -52.63 -33.83
CA SER A 838 -40.96 -51.94 -33.34
C SER A 838 -41.26 -50.65 -32.57
N LEU A 839 -42.26 -49.86 -32.99
CA LEU A 839 -42.75 -48.73 -32.19
C LEU A 839 -43.37 -49.19 -30.87
N SER A 840 -44.17 -50.26 -30.86
CA SER A 840 -44.77 -50.80 -29.63
C SER A 840 -43.72 -51.28 -28.61
N ALA A 841 -42.61 -51.86 -29.09
CA ALA A 841 -41.48 -52.27 -28.25
C ALA A 841 -40.80 -51.05 -27.60
N THR A 842 -40.48 -50.01 -28.38
CA THR A 842 -39.88 -48.77 -27.82
C THR A 842 -40.82 -48.03 -26.87
N ILE A 843 -42.14 -48.05 -27.12
CA ILE A 843 -43.15 -47.52 -26.18
C ILE A 843 -43.14 -48.31 -24.87
N LEU A 844 -43.07 -49.64 -24.91
CA LEU A 844 -42.98 -50.48 -23.70
C LEU A 844 -41.68 -50.25 -22.92
N GLU A 845 -40.54 -50.07 -23.59
CA GLU A 845 -39.28 -49.70 -22.95
C GLU A 845 -39.38 -48.34 -22.24
N LYS A 846 -39.91 -47.32 -22.91
CA LYS A 846 -40.10 -45.99 -22.30
C LYS A 846 -41.16 -45.97 -21.21
N GLN A 847 -42.20 -46.80 -21.29
CA GLN A 847 -43.16 -46.99 -20.21
C GLN A 847 -42.51 -47.65 -18.99
N GLN A 848 -41.59 -48.61 -19.18
CA GLN A 848 -40.81 -49.21 -18.08
C GLN A 848 -39.80 -48.23 -17.46
N GLU A 849 -39.13 -47.39 -18.26
CA GLU A 849 -38.27 -46.31 -17.76
C GLU A 849 -39.08 -45.31 -16.90
N LEU A 850 -40.23 -44.85 -17.41
CA LEU A 850 -41.13 -43.94 -16.68
C LEU A 850 -41.63 -44.55 -15.37
N CYS A 851 -42.02 -45.83 -15.36
CA CYS A 851 -42.46 -46.50 -14.13
C CYS A 851 -41.34 -46.61 -13.08
N ARG A 852 -40.07 -46.74 -13.49
CA ARG A 852 -38.92 -46.71 -12.56
C ARG A 852 -38.70 -45.31 -11.99
N LEU A 853 -38.62 -44.30 -12.85
CA LEU A 853 -38.42 -42.91 -12.44
C LEU A 853 -39.56 -42.40 -11.56
N GLN A 854 -40.80 -42.84 -11.82
CA GLN A 854 -41.95 -42.53 -10.97
C GLN A 854 -41.83 -43.18 -9.59
N ALA A 855 -41.42 -44.46 -9.51
CA ALA A 855 -41.20 -45.13 -8.22
C ALA A 855 -40.04 -44.50 -7.42
N GLU A 856 -38.98 -44.01 -8.09
CA GLU A 856 -37.89 -43.25 -7.47
C GLU A 856 -38.39 -41.89 -6.96
N SER A 857 -39.24 -41.18 -7.72
CA SER A 857 -39.86 -39.91 -7.28
C SER A 857 -40.80 -40.12 -6.09
N ASP A 858 -41.71 -41.10 -6.14
CA ASP A 858 -42.63 -41.43 -5.04
C ASP A 858 -41.89 -41.79 -3.75
N GLY A 859 -40.72 -42.43 -3.89
CA GLY A 859 -39.77 -42.71 -2.81
C GLY A 859 -39.18 -41.43 -2.21
N LEU A 860 -38.58 -40.57 -3.04
CA LEU A 860 -38.00 -39.29 -2.60
C LEU A 860 -39.03 -38.35 -1.96
N ASP A 861 -40.27 -38.33 -2.45
CA ASP A 861 -41.36 -37.58 -1.82
C ASP A 861 -41.75 -38.17 -0.45
N SER A 862 -41.68 -39.50 -0.28
CA SER A 862 -41.91 -40.14 1.02
C SER A 862 -40.83 -39.80 2.06
N ASP A 863 -39.56 -39.74 1.64
CA ASP A 863 -38.45 -39.26 2.48
C ASP A 863 -38.59 -37.77 2.81
N ALA A 864 -38.98 -36.95 1.83
CA ALA A 864 -39.24 -35.53 2.03
C ALA A 864 -40.39 -35.27 3.02
N GLU A 865 -41.47 -36.07 2.99
CA GLU A 865 -42.55 -36.03 3.98
C GLU A 865 -42.09 -36.49 5.37
N CYS A 866 -41.28 -37.55 5.45
CA CYS A 866 -40.68 -38.02 6.70
C CYS A 866 -39.79 -36.92 7.34
N LEU A 867 -38.94 -36.26 6.55
CA LEU A 867 -38.10 -35.15 6.98
C LEU A 867 -38.91 -33.90 7.36
N ARG A 868 -40.03 -33.62 6.68
CA ARG A 868 -40.97 -32.54 7.06
C ARG A 868 -41.67 -32.85 8.39
N ASN A 869 -42.06 -34.09 8.64
CA ASN A 869 -42.75 -34.49 9.86
C ASN A 869 -41.81 -34.59 11.08
N THR A 870 -40.60 -35.11 10.92
CA THR A 870 -39.56 -35.05 11.97
C THR A 870 -39.15 -33.61 12.29
N LYS A 871 -39.03 -32.72 11.29
CA LYS A 871 -38.81 -31.27 11.51
C LYS A 871 -39.96 -30.63 12.31
N ARG A 872 -41.22 -30.99 12.03
CA ARG A 872 -42.40 -30.53 12.81
C ARG A 872 -42.35 -31.05 14.26
N TRP A 873 -41.99 -32.30 14.46
CA TRP A 873 -41.84 -32.88 15.80
C TRP A 873 -40.75 -32.18 16.61
N ASN A 874 -39.56 -32.00 16.03
CA ASN A 874 -38.44 -31.33 16.69
C ASN A 874 -38.78 -29.87 17.07
N LEU A 875 -39.61 -29.18 16.27
CA LEU A 875 -40.12 -27.85 16.63
C LEU A 875 -41.05 -27.90 17.86
N LEU A 876 -41.96 -28.88 17.93
CA LEU A 876 -42.84 -29.08 19.09
C LEU A 876 -42.06 -29.48 20.35
N GLU A 877 -41.04 -30.32 20.22
CA GLU A 877 -40.07 -30.64 21.27
C GLU A 877 -39.38 -29.38 21.79
N ILE A 878 -38.83 -28.53 20.91
CA ILE A 878 -38.19 -27.26 21.29
C ILE A 878 -39.16 -26.35 22.02
N VAL A 879 -40.42 -26.24 21.59
CA VAL A 879 -41.46 -25.47 22.31
C VAL A 879 -41.78 -26.08 23.68
N ALA A 880 -41.78 -27.41 23.82
CA ALA A 880 -41.93 -28.10 25.10
C ALA A 880 -40.74 -27.85 26.05
N TYR A 881 -39.51 -27.85 25.54
CA TYR A 881 -38.32 -27.51 26.33
C TYR A 881 -38.28 -26.02 26.71
N GLN A 882 -38.67 -25.11 25.82
CA GLN A 882 -38.77 -23.67 26.12
C GLN A 882 -39.86 -23.35 27.15
N THR A 883 -41.01 -24.03 27.10
CA THR A 883 -42.07 -23.88 28.12
C THR A 883 -41.63 -24.49 29.46
N ARG A 884 -41.00 -25.67 29.47
CA ARG A 884 -40.34 -26.24 30.66
C ARG A 884 -39.30 -25.28 31.25
N GLN A 885 -38.47 -24.64 30.42
CA GLN A 885 -37.48 -23.64 30.85
C GLN A 885 -38.16 -22.41 31.49
N LYS A 886 -39.22 -21.86 30.86
CA LYS A 886 -40.01 -20.75 31.43
C LYS A 886 -40.64 -21.12 32.78
N HIS A 887 -41.14 -22.35 32.94
CA HIS A 887 -41.64 -22.83 34.23
C HIS A 887 -40.52 -22.97 35.27
N LEU A 888 -39.34 -23.47 34.90
CA LEU A 888 -38.17 -23.55 35.80
C LEU A 888 -37.63 -22.15 36.19
N GLN A 889 -37.68 -21.17 35.29
CA GLN A 889 -37.37 -19.76 35.59
C GLN A 889 -38.40 -19.15 36.54
N ALA A 890 -39.70 -19.32 36.27
CA ALA A 890 -40.76 -18.89 37.18
C ALA A 890 -40.67 -19.54 38.57
N LEU A 891 -40.13 -20.77 38.67
CA LEU A 891 -39.88 -21.47 39.92
C LEU A 891 -38.67 -20.87 40.67
N LYS A 892 -37.56 -20.55 39.96
CA LYS A 892 -36.44 -19.77 40.53
C LYS A 892 -36.86 -18.37 41.00
N GLU A 893 -37.83 -17.75 40.33
CA GLU A 893 -38.41 -16.45 40.70
C GLU A 893 -39.49 -16.54 41.79
N GLY A 894 -39.81 -17.74 42.31
CA GLY A 894 -40.84 -17.93 43.35
C GLY A 894 -42.30 -17.71 42.89
N LYS A 895 -42.52 -17.51 41.59
CA LYS A 895 -43.84 -17.19 40.98
C LYS A 895 -44.61 -18.43 40.51
N TYR A 896 -43.96 -19.60 40.45
CA TYR A 896 -44.59 -20.83 39.96
C TYR A 896 -45.45 -21.52 41.02
N ALA A 897 -46.76 -21.61 40.77
CA ALA A 897 -47.69 -22.35 41.63
C ALA A 897 -47.71 -23.85 41.26
N PRO A 898 -47.29 -24.77 42.16
CA PRO A 898 -47.29 -26.20 41.85
C PRO A 898 -48.72 -26.77 41.79
N LEU A 899 -49.08 -27.29 40.62
CA LEU A 899 -50.40 -27.88 40.31
C LEU A 899 -50.69 -29.20 41.05
N CYS A 900 -49.69 -29.81 41.69
CA CYS A 900 -49.82 -30.90 42.66
C CYS A 900 -48.88 -30.59 43.84
N ARG A 901 -49.34 -30.81 45.08
CA ARG A 901 -48.55 -30.60 46.31
C ARG A 901 -48.19 -31.88 47.06
N THR A 902 -48.74 -33.02 46.62
CA THR A 902 -48.43 -34.36 47.14
C THR A 902 -48.04 -35.26 45.98
N GLU A 903 -47.11 -36.18 46.24
CA GLU A 903 -46.54 -37.10 45.26
C GLU A 903 -47.62 -38.01 44.66
N GLN A 904 -48.53 -38.53 45.49
CA GLN A 904 -49.74 -39.26 45.06
C GLN A 904 -50.57 -38.47 44.04
N ALA A 905 -50.84 -37.18 44.29
CA ALA A 905 -51.60 -36.34 43.37
C ALA A 905 -50.84 -35.99 42.07
N TRP A 906 -49.51 -36.10 42.07
CA TRP A 906 -48.69 -36.03 40.85
C TRP A 906 -48.82 -37.34 40.06
N SER A 907 -48.60 -38.50 40.70
CA SER A 907 -48.76 -39.83 40.07
C SER A 907 -50.16 -40.03 39.48
N ASP A 908 -51.20 -39.62 40.18
CA ASP A 908 -52.59 -39.62 39.71
C ASP A 908 -52.77 -38.86 38.38
N LYS A 909 -52.09 -37.72 38.21
CA LYS A 909 -52.16 -36.91 36.99
C LYS A 909 -51.21 -37.43 35.91
N GLN A 910 -50.05 -37.95 36.27
CA GLN A 910 -49.14 -38.67 35.38
C GLN A 910 -49.88 -39.84 34.71
N GLN A 911 -50.55 -40.69 35.51
CA GLN A 911 -51.33 -41.83 35.05
C GLN A 911 -52.53 -41.39 34.18
N LYS A 912 -53.31 -40.39 34.62
CA LYS A 912 -54.42 -39.82 33.82
C LYS A 912 -53.95 -39.16 32.51
N LEU A 913 -52.68 -38.73 32.40
CA LEU A 913 -52.08 -38.27 31.15
C LEU A 913 -51.60 -39.43 30.28
N GLN A 914 -50.98 -40.47 30.86
CA GLN A 914 -50.61 -41.68 30.13
C GLN A 914 -51.84 -42.40 29.56
N ASP A 915 -52.93 -42.53 30.32
CA ASP A 915 -54.15 -43.19 29.85
C ASP A 915 -54.88 -42.37 28.77
N ARG A 916 -54.74 -41.04 28.79
CA ARG A 916 -55.13 -40.15 27.68
C ARG A 916 -54.24 -40.35 26.44
N LEU A 917 -52.93 -40.51 26.60
CA LEU A 917 -52.03 -40.80 25.48
C LEU A 917 -52.29 -42.20 24.90
N ARG A 918 -52.57 -43.20 25.74
CA ARG A 918 -52.97 -44.56 25.35
C ARG A 918 -54.29 -44.56 24.56
N THR A 919 -55.31 -43.83 25.03
CA THR A 919 -56.59 -43.70 24.30
C THR A 919 -56.45 -42.89 23.00
N ILE A 920 -55.66 -41.81 22.96
CA ILE A 920 -55.37 -41.09 21.72
C ILE A 920 -54.62 -41.98 20.72
N ASN A 921 -53.63 -42.77 21.16
CA ASN A 921 -52.92 -43.71 20.29
C ASN A 921 -53.86 -44.83 19.76
N ALA A 922 -54.75 -45.34 20.60
CA ALA A 922 -55.78 -46.29 20.17
C ALA A 922 -56.71 -45.69 19.09
N ILE A 923 -57.17 -44.44 19.26
CA ILE A 923 -57.98 -43.72 18.27
C ILE A 923 -57.21 -43.48 16.97
N VAL A 924 -55.93 -43.09 17.02
CA VAL A 924 -55.08 -42.90 15.83
C VAL A 924 -54.92 -44.22 15.07
N ARG A 925 -54.67 -45.34 15.77
CA ARG A 925 -54.58 -46.67 15.17
C ARG A 925 -55.91 -47.17 14.59
N GLN A 926 -57.04 -46.85 15.23
CA GLN A 926 -58.36 -47.16 14.70
C GLN A 926 -58.63 -46.38 13.39
N ILE A 927 -58.35 -45.07 13.36
CA ILE A 927 -58.50 -44.24 12.15
C ILE A 927 -57.56 -44.72 11.02
N GLN A 928 -56.35 -45.19 11.34
CA GLN A 928 -55.43 -45.79 10.37
C GLN A 928 -55.94 -47.12 9.77
N GLN A 929 -56.83 -47.85 10.46
CA GLN A 929 -57.46 -49.08 9.98
C GLN A 929 -58.75 -48.78 9.19
N GLU A 930 -59.56 -47.82 9.66
CA GLU A 930 -60.81 -47.41 9.03
C GLU A 930 -60.59 -46.60 7.74
N HIS A 931 -59.48 -45.84 7.66
CA HIS A 931 -59.15 -44.98 6.52
C HIS A 931 -57.71 -45.19 6.02
N PRO A 932 -57.42 -46.25 5.23
CA PRO A 932 -56.08 -46.52 4.71
C PRO A 932 -55.51 -45.38 3.84
N GLN A 933 -56.37 -44.59 3.20
CA GLN A 933 -55.98 -43.37 2.45
C GLN A 933 -55.30 -42.30 3.33
N HIS A 934 -55.50 -42.33 4.65
CA HIS A 934 -54.88 -41.40 5.60
C HIS A 934 -53.73 -42.03 6.39
N HIS A 935 -53.38 -43.30 6.11
CA HIS A 935 -52.32 -44.01 6.83
C HIS A 935 -50.98 -43.25 6.78
N ARG A 936 -50.50 -42.90 5.56
CA ARG A 936 -49.26 -42.14 5.33
C ARG A 936 -49.23 -40.78 6.06
N ALA A 937 -50.37 -40.11 6.19
CA ALA A 937 -50.49 -38.82 6.89
C ALA A 937 -50.53 -38.94 8.42
N LEU A 938 -50.92 -40.10 8.97
CA LEU A 938 -51.06 -40.36 10.41
C LEU A 938 -49.95 -41.25 10.99
N GLN A 939 -49.14 -41.90 10.15
CA GLN A 939 -48.10 -42.85 10.56
C GLN A 939 -47.05 -42.21 11.49
N TRP A 940 -46.62 -40.98 11.16
CA TRP A 940 -45.67 -40.22 11.98
C TRP A 940 -46.24 -39.86 13.37
N LEU A 941 -47.55 -39.63 13.49
CA LEU A 941 -48.20 -39.38 14.79
C LEU A 941 -48.22 -40.65 15.65
N SER A 942 -48.45 -41.83 15.09
CA SER A 942 -48.35 -43.10 15.85
C SER A 942 -46.93 -43.30 16.37
N GLN A 943 -45.92 -43.12 15.51
CA GLN A 943 -44.51 -43.24 15.90
C GLN A 943 -44.10 -42.24 16.99
N CYS A 944 -44.59 -41.00 16.93
CA CYS A 944 -44.32 -39.97 17.94
C CYS A 944 -45.10 -40.17 19.27
N LEU A 945 -46.29 -40.78 19.22
CA LEU A 945 -47.02 -41.18 20.42
C LEU A 945 -46.40 -42.40 21.08
N GLU A 946 -45.94 -43.38 20.28
CA GLU A 946 -45.25 -44.58 20.75
C GLU A 946 -43.91 -44.24 21.40
N SER A 947 -43.10 -43.35 20.80
CA SER A 947 -41.83 -42.92 21.40
C SER A 947 -42.01 -42.14 22.71
N ARG A 948 -43.13 -41.43 22.90
CA ARG A 948 -43.46 -40.76 24.18
C ARG A 948 -44.12 -41.67 25.22
N LEU A 949 -44.65 -42.83 24.81
CA LEU A 949 -45.08 -43.87 25.75
C LEU A 949 -43.87 -44.67 26.23
N SER A 950 -42.98 -45.11 25.33
CA SER A 950 -41.80 -45.90 25.70
C SER A 950 -40.76 -45.10 26.51
N SER A 951 -40.56 -43.81 26.23
CA SER A 951 -39.68 -42.92 27.02
C SER A 951 -40.23 -42.48 28.39
N GLN A 952 -41.30 -43.12 28.87
CA GLN A 952 -41.79 -43.03 30.26
C GLN A 952 -41.93 -44.39 30.97
N GLU A 953 -41.59 -45.48 30.28
CA GLU A 953 -41.58 -46.85 30.84
C GLU A 953 -40.13 -47.35 31.07
N ALA A 954 -39.15 -46.44 30.94
CA ALA A 954 -37.72 -46.57 31.27
C ALA A 954 -37.23 -45.31 32.03
#